data_AF-A0A6N0ZCQ7-F1
#
_entry.id   AF-A0A6N0ZCQ7-F1
#
_cell.length_a   1.000
_cell.length_b   1.000
_cell.length_c   1.000
_cell.angle_alpha   90.00
_cell.angle_beta   90.00
_cell.angle_gamma   90.00
#
_symmetry.space_group_name_H-M   'P 1'
#
loop_
_entity.id
_entity.type
_entity.pdbx_description
1 polymer ?
#
loop_
_entity_poly.entity_id
_entity_poly.type
_entity_poly.pdbx_seq_one_letter_code
_entity_poly.pdbx_strand_id
1 'polypeptide(L)'
;MSARKTPAAAAPVAAAAAVDLAIPPQLLQHLRERRLLLFAGAGLSAQAGLPTWRSLVQDVVDATIAEAMQGEESRRELEGMIAAGKWLQIADHCKLKLGPGEYARLLGERLSDFGRPVPEAHRLAVRLPFAAWVTTNYDKLLERAYAEERGGLPKTLTSLDTEALGRLLFDGAPFVLKAHGDLDKPDSLVFTSRDYRDLIHGNAAFSAAFSAILLTHSVLFVGYSLADPDFNLLLDRQLLTFRGFAPERYALMSGIGKVEEEYLWRVCQIRVIPYPEGQHEAVPAFFQRLADRLEPVDVAPLARVARAATLAVAPPALRASPATRAARVPVAAVAPAVLALDWRAGAVQAILSDAGKVIATAAGPREAWATPAAASRSLESASGRDGSLAECSGALTRTLGAATVKALGRVLKGQGGRLLRLELTREVERLPWELLALGPQTLAELAAVFRAPVGVSENARGLPAVGSPLRALVVADTKSAEPALALPGAAAEGRAVADEIRGGGVGEVRLLLGPEATHDALARAFDDFDPDVFHFAGHAWFDEHEAYLELADRHLTATMMRPWLTRHSPAFMFLNSHYTAFIPAGVEGQGAAHAEAISAGLRGRPGFADLAMRSGVGAFLGTYSGAIDDNGARDFAVAIFRALLQGATAAGALQAARSLAAEHASATALLYCLYGEGALRLVDAGEAA
;
A
#
# COMPACT_ATOMS: atom_id res chain seq x y z
N MET A 1 -73.89 -9.27 -23.37
CA MET A 1 -72.94 -9.09 -24.48
C MET A 1 -71.87 -8.10 -24.05
N SER A 2 -70.68 -8.59 -23.71
CA SER A 2 -69.47 -7.76 -23.63
C SER A 2 -68.32 -8.64 -24.09
N ALA A 3 -67.67 -8.22 -25.17
CA ALA A 3 -66.78 -9.04 -25.98
C ALA A 3 -65.45 -9.29 -25.26
N ARG A 4 -65.04 -10.57 -25.22
CA ARG A 4 -63.66 -10.97 -24.89
C ARG A 4 -62.73 -10.44 -25.97
N LYS A 5 -61.84 -9.51 -25.61
CA LYS A 5 -60.68 -9.15 -26.44
C LYS A 5 -59.60 -10.22 -26.28
N THR A 6 -59.27 -10.88 -27.37
CA THR A 6 -58.11 -11.75 -27.54
C THR A 6 -56.82 -10.93 -27.35
N PRO A 7 -55.76 -11.45 -26.69
CA PRO A 7 -54.48 -10.75 -26.61
C PRO A 7 -53.81 -10.76 -27.99
N ALA A 8 -53.35 -9.60 -28.43
CA ALA A 8 -52.59 -9.45 -29.66
C ALA A 8 -51.24 -10.17 -29.55
N ALA A 9 -50.86 -10.87 -30.61
CA ALA A 9 -49.54 -11.51 -30.73
C ALA A 9 -48.43 -10.47 -30.61
N ALA A 10 -47.42 -10.78 -29.78
CA ALA A 10 -46.25 -9.93 -29.59
C ALA A 10 -45.53 -9.72 -30.94
N ALA A 11 -45.36 -8.45 -31.30
CA ALA A 11 -44.55 -8.05 -32.43
C ALA A 11 -43.09 -8.49 -32.20
N PRO A 12 -42.35 -8.88 -33.26
CA PRO A 12 -40.94 -9.25 -33.13
C PRO A 12 -40.16 -8.04 -32.60
N VAL A 13 -39.46 -8.23 -31.49
CA VAL A 13 -38.60 -7.23 -30.87
C VAL A 13 -37.52 -6.86 -31.88
N ALA A 14 -37.60 -5.63 -32.39
CA ALA A 14 -36.55 -5.03 -33.19
C ALA A 14 -35.22 -5.12 -32.43
N ALA A 15 -34.16 -5.58 -33.11
CA ALA A 15 -32.82 -5.64 -32.56
C ALA A 15 -32.45 -4.30 -31.91
N ALA A 16 -32.43 -4.27 -30.58
CA ALA A 16 -32.06 -3.10 -29.81
C ALA A 16 -30.65 -2.67 -30.22
N ALA A 17 -30.50 -1.39 -30.59
CA ALA A 17 -29.19 -0.81 -30.86
C ALA A 17 -28.28 -1.08 -29.66
N ALA A 18 -27.18 -1.81 -29.88
CA ALA A 18 -26.28 -2.23 -28.81
C ALA A 18 -25.77 -1.01 -28.04
N VAL A 19 -26.19 -0.86 -26.78
CA VAL A 19 -25.76 0.21 -25.88
C VAL A 19 -24.23 0.26 -25.87
N ASP A 20 -23.66 1.39 -26.31
CA ASP A 20 -22.21 1.55 -26.38
C ASP A 20 -21.61 1.88 -25.01
N LEU A 21 -21.38 0.84 -24.22
CA LEU A 21 -20.76 0.96 -22.89
C LEU A 21 -19.24 1.13 -23.00
N ALA A 22 -18.74 2.21 -22.40
CA ALA A 22 -17.31 2.47 -22.29
C ALA A 22 -16.64 1.43 -21.37
N ILE A 23 -15.62 0.75 -21.88
CA ILE A 23 -14.79 -0.19 -21.11
C ILE A 23 -13.55 0.56 -20.61
N PRO A 24 -13.36 0.74 -19.30
CA PRO A 24 -12.14 1.31 -18.76
C PRO A 24 -10.90 0.49 -19.19
N PRO A 25 -9.82 1.11 -19.71
CA PRO A 25 -8.63 0.39 -20.17
C PRO A 25 -8.00 -0.48 -19.08
N GLN A 26 -7.98 0.01 -17.83
CA GLN A 26 -7.43 -0.67 -16.67
C GLN A 26 -8.24 -1.93 -16.32
N LEU A 27 -9.57 -1.90 -16.46
CA LEU A 27 -10.43 -3.07 -16.25
C LEU A 27 -10.03 -4.21 -17.19
N LEU A 28 -9.84 -3.88 -18.48
CA LEU A 28 -9.42 -4.85 -19.48
C LEU A 28 -8.02 -5.40 -19.21
N GLN A 29 -7.10 -4.56 -18.73
CA GLN A 29 -5.77 -5.00 -18.30
C GLN A 29 -5.84 -5.96 -17.10
N HIS A 30 -6.60 -5.61 -16.06
CA HIS A 30 -6.80 -6.48 -14.90
C HIS A 30 -7.43 -7.82 -15.29
N LEU A 31 -8.34 -7.83 -16.25
CA LEU A 31 -8.94 -9.05 -16.77
C LEU A 31 -7.93 -9.91 -17.54
N ARG A 32 -7.08 -9.31 -18.40
CA ARG A 32 -5.99 -10.02 -19.11
C ARG A 32 -4.98 -10.65 -18.15
N GLU A 33 -4.62 -9.92 -17.11
CA GLU A 33 -3.64 -10.35 -16.09
C GLU A 33 -4.24 -11.32 -15.05
N ARG A 34 -5.53 -11.68 -15.16
CA ARG A 34 -6.27 -12.48 -14.17
C ARG A 34 -6.17 -11.89 -12.76
N ARG A 35 -6.22 -10.56 -12.66
CA ARG A 35 -6.28 -9.79 -11.41
C ARG A 35 -7.65 -9.12 -11.19
N LEU A 36 -8.65 -9.47 -11.99
CA LEU A 36 -10.03 -9.00 -11.85
C LEU A 36 -10.92 -10.13 -11.34
N LEU A 37 -11.68 -9.85 -10.28
CA LEU A 37 -12.74 -10.71 -9.75
C LEU A 37 -14.10 -10.22 -10.24
N LEU A 38 -15.01 -11.16 -10.48
CA LEU A 38 -16.43 -10.82 -10.60
C LEU A 38 -17.08 -10.88 -9.21
N PHE A 39 -17.77 -9.82 -8.83
CA PHE A 39 -18.68 -9.82 -7.68
C PHE A 39 -20.12 -9.79 -8.19
N ALA A 40 -20.80 -10.94 -8.14
CA ALA A 40 -22.14 -11.13 -8.65
C ALA A 40 -23.20 -10.99 -7.54
N GLY A 41 -24.14 -10.06 -7.70
CA GLY A 41 -25.30 -9.93 -6.83
C GLY A 41 -26.59 -10.47 -7.44
N ALA A 42 -27.70 -10.33 -6.70
CA ALA A 42 -28.98 -10.94 -7.05
C ALA A 42 -29.56 -10.46 -8.40
N GLY A 43 -29.17 -9.27 -8.88
CA GLY A 43 -29.57 -8.76 -10.20
C GLY A 43 -29.01 -9.58 -11.37
N LEU A 44 -27.89 -10.30 -11.19
CA LEU A 44 -27.39 -11.23 -12.19
C LEU A 44 -28.29 -12.48 -12.25
N SER A 45 -28.60 -13.06 -11.08
CA SER A 45 -29.51 -14.21 -10.93
C SER A 45 -30.96 -13.90 -11.34
N ALA A 46 -31.39 -12.64 -11.26
CA ALA A 46 -32.71 -12.20 -11.71
C ALA A 46 -32.95 -12.44 -13.21
N GLN A 47 -31.90 -12.55 -14.03
CA GLN A 47 -32.02 -12.94 -15.44
C GLN A 47 -32.49 -14.39 -15.62
N ALA A 48 -32.35 -15.25 -14.61
CA ALA A 48 -32.95 -16.58 -14.55
C ALA A 48 -34.39 -16.56 -13.98
N GLY A 49 -34.92 -15.38 -13.67
CA GLY A 49 -36.22 -15.20 -13.00
C GLY A 49 -36.18 -15.50 -11.49
N LEU A 50 -35.01 -15.44 -10.86
CA LEU A 50 -34.87 -15.51 -9.41
C LEU A 50 -35.15 -14.13 -8.77
N PRO A 51 -35.63 -14.07 -7.52
CA PRO A 51 -35.95 -12.80 -6.89
C PRO A 51 -34.69 -12.00 -6.57
N THR A 52 -34.79 -10.67 -6.63
CA THR A 52 -33.81 -9.78 -6.00
C THR A 52 -33.97 -9.82 -4.48
N TRP A 53 -32.99 -9.33 -3.71
CA TRP A 53 -33.08 -9.26 -2.25
C TRP A 53 -34.38 -8.61 -1.75
N ARG A 54 -34.77 -7.46 -2.32
CA ARG A 54 -35.99 -6.75 -1.94
C ARG A 54 -37.24 -7.57 -2.24
N SER A 55 -37.30 -8.20 -3.42
CA SER A 55 -38.40 -9.09 -3.80
C SER A 55 -38.49 -10.30 -2.87
N LEU A 56 -37.35 -10.86 -2.48
CA LEU A 56 -37.29 -12.01 -1.60
C LEU A 56 -37.76 -11.67 -0.18
N VAL A 57 -37.34 -10.53 0.37
CA VAL A 57 -37.84 -10.07 1.68
C VAL A 57 -39.34 -9.83 1.63
N GLN A 58 -39.87 -9.29 0.52
CA GLN A 58 -41.31 -9.13 0.33
C GLN A 58 -42.04 -10.49 0.31
N ASP A 59 -41.53 -11.47 -0.44
CA ASP A 59 -42.10 -12.82 -0.50
C ASP A 59 -42.11 -13.48 0.90
N VAL A 60 -41.06 -13.24 1.70
CA VAL A 60 -40.94 -13.73 3.08
C VAL A 60 -41.94 -13.04 4.01
N VAL A 61 -42.15 -11.73 3.85
CA VAL A 61 -43.18 -10.99 4.59
C VAL A 61 -44.56 -11.54 4.28
N ASP A 62 -44.89 -11.70 3.01
CA ASP A 62 -46.22 -12.15 2.57
C ASP A 62 -46.52 -13.56 3.11
N ALA A 63 -45.53 -14.46 3.10
CA ALA A 63 -45.64 -15.78 3.70
C ALA A 63 -45.78 -15.73 5.23
N THR A 64 -45.02 -14.84 5.90
CA THR A 64 -45.11 -14.65 7.36
C THR A 64 -46.48 -14.13 7.78
N ILE A 65 -47.06 -13.23 6.99
CA ILE A 65 -48.42 -12.72 7.20
C ILE A 65 -49.45 -13.84 7.02
N ALA A 66 -49.28 -14.70 6.01
CA ALA A 66 -50.22 -15.80 5.74
C ALA A 66 -50.20 -16.88 6.83
N GLU A 67 -49.02 -17.23 7.35
CA GLU A 67 -48.82 -18.40 8.23
C GLU A 67 -48.77 -18.07 9.73
N ALA A 68 -48.24 -16.89 10.11
CA ALA A 68 -47.81 -16.63 11.49
C ALA A 68 -48.34 -15.33 12.12
N MET A 69 -49.06 -14.50 11.37
CA MET A 69 -49.58 -13.22 11.89
C MET A 69 -51.07 -13.05 11.60
N GLN A 70 -51.88 -12.95 12.66
CA GLN A 70 -53.31 -12.63 12.54
C GLN A 70 -53.56 -11.19 12.99
N GLY A 71 -53.80 -10.27 12.05
CA GLY A 71 -54.23 -8.91 12.36
C GLY A 71 -53.82 -7.85 11.33
N GLU A 72 -54.77 -7.00 10.96
CA GLU A 72 -54.58 -5.86 10.04
C GLU A 72 -53.55 -4.83 10.53
N GLU A 73 -53.37 -4.72 11.85
CA GLU A 73 -52.42 -3.78 12.49
C GLU A 73 -50.96 -4.17 12.23
N SER A 74 -50.61 -5.44 12.43
CA SER A 74 -49.26 -5.95 12.15
C SER A 74 -48.90 -5.89 10.67
N ARG A 75 -49.87 -6.10 9.80
CA ARG A 75 -49.70 -5.92 8.35
C ARG A 75 -49.33 -4.47 8.02
N ARG A 76 -50.08 -3.50 8.56
CA ARG A 76 -49.79 -2.07 8.37
C ARG A 76 -48.44 -1.65 8.92
N GLU A 77 -48.03 -2.20 10.06
CA GLU A 77 -46.71 -1.93 10.63
C GLU A 77 -45.59 -2.45 9.72
N LEU A 78 -45.71 -3.68 9.21
CA LEU A 78 -44.74 -4.26 8.26
C LEU A 78 -44.68 -3.48 6.94
N GLU A 79 -45.83 -3.11 6.39
CA GLU A 79 -45.92 -2.25 5.20
C GLU A 79 -45.25 -0.88 5.45
N GLY A 80 -45.42 -0.31 6.65
CA GLY A 80 -44.73 0.91 7.07
C GLY A 80 -43.21 0.73 7.21
N MET A 81 -42.75 -0.42 7.72
CA MET A 81 -41.33 -0.74 7.81
C MET A 81 -40.70 -0.95 6.42
N ILE A 82 -41.43 -1.56 5.48
CA ILE A 82 -41.02 -1.71 4.07
C ILE A 82 -40.83 -0.33 3.43
N ALA A 83 -41.81 0.56 3.59
CA ALA A 83 -41.73 1.94 3.09
C ALA A 83 -40.56 2.72 3.71
N ALA A 84 -40.21 2.43 4.97
CA ALA A 84 -39.06 3.01 5.67
C ALA A 84 -37.72 2.32 5.34
N GLY A 85 -37.69 1.30 4.48
CA GLY A 85 -36.47 0.60 4.09
C GLY A 85 -35.85 -0.28 5.19
N LYS A 86 -36.64 -0.69 6.20
CA LYS A 86 -36.19 -1.48 7.37
C LYS A 86 -36.06 -2.98 7.07
N TRP A 87 -35.49 -3.34 5.93
CA TRP A 87 -35.49 -4.70 5.37
C TRP A 87 -34.87 -5.76 6.28
N LEU A 88 -33.75 -5.46 6.94
CA LEU A 88 -33.08 -6.41 7.84
C LEU A 88 -33.88 -6.67 9.13
N GLN A 89 -34.55 -5.65 9.66
CA GLN A 89 -35.41 -5.78 10.85
C GLN A 89 -36.66 -6.61 10.53
N ILE A 90 -37.20 -6.45 9.32
CA ILE A 90 -38.29 -7.27 8.80
C ILE A 90 -37.83 -8.72 8.68
N ALA A 91 -36.65 -8.96 8.11
CA ALA A 91 -36.08 -10.29 7.99
C ALA A 91 -35.88 -11.00 9.35
N ASP A 92 -35.35 -10.27 10.35
CA ASP A 92 -35.23 -10.76 11.74
C ASP A 92 -36.60 -11.17 12.29
N HIS A 93 -37.61 -10.30 12.13
CA HIS A 93 -38.96 -10.56 12.61
C HIS A 93 -39.58 -11.80 11.95
N CYS A 94 -39.45 -11.92 10.63
CA CYS A 94 -40.01 -13.05 9.88
C CYS A 94 -39.35 -14.38 10.27
N LYS A 95 -38.02 -14.42 10.42
CA LYS A 95 -37.30 -15.63 10.88
C LYS A 95 -37.73 -16.05 12.28
N LEU A 96 -37.95 -15.09 13.19
CA LEU A 96 -38.44 -15.38 14.55
C LEU A 96 -39.87 -15.93 14.56
N LYS A 97 -40.74 -15.45 13.66
CA LYS A 97 -42.15 -15.87 13.58
C LYS A 97 -42.34 -17.22 12.89
N LEU A 98 -41.69 -17.43 11.75
CA LEU A 98 -41.75 -18.69 10.99
C LEU A 98 -40.96 -19.81 11.68
N GLY A 99 -39.92 -19.46 12.44
CA GLY A 99 -38.96 -20.42 12.97
C GLY A 99 -37.95 -20.90 11.91
N PRO A 100 -36.83 -21.50 12.33
CA PRO A 100 -35.68 -21.76 11.46
C PRO A 100 -35.97 -22.73 10.30
N GLY A 101 -36.78 -23.77 10.54
CA GLY A 101 -37.07 -24.80 9.53
C GLY A 101 -37.97 -24.29 8.40
N GLU A 102 -39.07 -23.63 8.75
CA GLU A 102 -40.02 -23.08 7.78
C GLU A 102 -39.42 -21.92 6.98
N TYR A 103 -38.62 -21.11 7.66
CA TYR A 103 -37.87 -20.05 7.02
C TYR A 103 -36.86 -20.57 5.99
N ALA A 104 -36.08 -21.61 6.34
CA ALA A 104 -35.15 -22.24 5.42
C ALA A 104 -35.88 -22.91 4.23
N ARG A 105 -37.03 -23.56 4.48
CA ARG A 105 -37.89 -24.12 3.42
C ARG A 105 -38.33 -23.05 2.43
N LEU A 106 -38.85 -21.93 2.94
CA LEU A 106 -39.33 -20.82 2.12
C LEU A 106 -38.21 -20.21 1.27
N LEU A 107 -37.03 -19.98 1.86
CA LEU A 107 -35.86 -19.52 1.12
C LEU A 107 -35.46 -20.51 0.03
N GLY A 108 -35.40 -21.81 0.35
CA GLY A 108 -35.11 -22.87 -0.62
C GLY A 108 -36.08 -22.89 -1.80
N GLU A 109 -37.38 -22.74 -1.55
CA GLU A 109 -38.40 -22.72 -2.61
C GLU A 109 -38.31 -21.49 -3.52
N ARG A 110 -38.07 -20.31 -2.94
CA ARG A 110 -38.02 -19.04 -3.69
C ARG A 110 -36.71 -18.87 -4.46
N LEU A 111 -35.62 -19.43 -3.95
CA LEU A 111 -34.28 -19.29 -4.52
C LEU A 111 -33.83 -20.50 -5.35
N SER A 112 -34.62 -21.57 -5.41
CA SER A 112 -34.28 -22.75 -6.20
C SER A 112 -34.12 -22.39 -7.69
N ASP A 113 -32.95 -22.73 -8.23
CA ASP A 113 -32.63 -22.63 -9.64
C ASP A 113 -32.89 -23.94 -10.42
N PHE A 114 -33.46 -24.94 -9.76
CA PHE A 114 -33.76 -26.23 -10.36
C PHE A 114 -34.70 -26.07 -11.57
N GLY A 115 -34.30 -26.65 -12.70
CA GLY A 115 -35.06 -26.56 -13.96
C GLY A 115 -34.98 -25.21 -14.69
N ARG A 116 -34.31 -24.20 -14.14
CA ARG A 116 -34.09 -22.92 -14.81
C ARG A 116 -32.86 -22.98 -15.73
N PRO A 117 -32.91 -22.44 -16.95
CA PRO A 117 -31.73 -22.38 -17.81
C PRO A 117 -30.69 -21.40 -17.24
N VAL A 118 -29.41 -21.70 -17.44
CA VAL A 118 -28.32 -20.77 -17.09
C VAL A 118 -28.39 -19.55 -18.03
N PRO A 119 -28.52 -18.32 -17.51
CA PRO A 119 -28.56 -17.11 -18.35
C PRO A 119 -27.23 -16.88 -19.08
N GLU A 120 -27.31 -16.27 -20.26
CA GLU A 120 -26.12 -15.98 -21.09
C GLU A 120 -25.07 -15.14 -20.37
N ALA A 121 -25.50 -14.19 -19.53
CA ALA A 121 -24.58 -13.38 -18.72
C ALA A 121 -23.70 -14.23 -17.78
N HIS A 122 -24.21 -15.34 -17.23
CA HIS A 122 -23.43 -16.25 -16.39
C HIS A 122 -22.43 -17.07 -17.22
N ARG A 123 -22.85 -17.56 -18.39
CA ARG A 123 -21.96 -18.26 -19.33
C ARG A 123 -20.80 -17.38 -19.75
N LEU A 124 -21.08 -16.17 -20.21
CA LEU A 124 -20.07 -15.19 -20.59
C LEU A 124 -19.18 -14.81 -19.40
N ALA A 125 -19.76 -14.59 -18.22
CA ALA A 125 -19.01 -14.31 -17.00
C ALA A 125 -18.01 -15.42 -16.65
N VAL A 126 -18.34 -16.69 -16.90
CA VAL A 126 -17.42 -17.80 -16.63
C VAL A 126 -16.43 -18.03 -17.77
N ARG A 127 -16.79 -17.73 -19.03
CA ARG A 127 -15.84 -17.78 -20.17
C ARG A 127 -14.71 -16.76 -20.04
N LEU A 128 -15.01 -15.58 -19.49
CA LEU A 128 -14.01 -14.53 -19.28
C LEU A 128 -12.95 -14.95 -18.24
N PRO A 129 -11.69 -14.49 -18.38
CA PRO A 129 -10.56 -14.89 -17.54
C PRO A 129 -10.54 -14.18 -16.17
N PHE A 130 -11.68 -14.13 -15.47
CA PHE A 130 -11.70 -13.66 -14.07
C PHE A 130 -10.84 -14.57 -13.18
N ALA A 131 -10.23 -13.97 -12.16
CA ALA A 131 -9.42 -14.69 -11.18
C ALA A 131 -10.27 -15.65 -10.35
N ALA A 132 -11.46 -15.21 -9.97
CA ALA A 132 -12.48 -15.97 -9.25
C ALA A 132 -13.83 -15.22 -9.33
N TRP A 133 -14.89 -15.89 -8.86
CA TRP A 133 -16.24 -15.34 -8.75
C TRP A 133 -16.64 -15.28 -7.28
N VAL A 134 -17.06 -14.11 -6.81
CA VAL A 134 -17.62 -13.91 -5.48
C VAL A 134 -19.10 -13.58 -5.64
N THR A 135 -19.95 -14.14 -4.77
CA THR A 135 -21.37 -13.83 -4.80
C THR A 135 -21.99 -13.82 -3.41
N THR A 136 -23.03 -13.00 -3.25
CA THR A 136 -23.94 -13.01 -2.10
C THR A 136 -25.23 -13.79 -2.38
N ASN A 137 -25.31 -14.48 -3.52
CA ASN A 137 -26.45 -15.28 -3.92
C ASN A 137 -26.29 -16.73 -3.47
N TYR A 138 -27.42 -17.40 -3.24
CA TYR A 138 -27.48 -18.77 -2.73
C TYR A 138 -27.62 -19.83 -3.83
N ASP A 139 -28.12 -19.43 -5.01
CA ASP A 139 -28.35 -20.29 -6.18
C ASP A 139 -27.06 -20.89 -6.76
N LYS A 140 -27.19 -21.84 -7.69
CA LYS A 140 -26.07 -22.57 -8.32
C LYS A 140 -25.72 -22.10 -9.73
N LEU A 141 -26.19 -20.92 -10.16
CA LEU A 141 -26.10 -20.51 -11.56
C LEU A 141 -24.64 -20.30 -12.02
N LEU A 142 -23.76 -19.78 -11.15
CA LEU A 142 -22.34 -19.63 -11.47
C LEU A 142 -21.62 -20.98 -11.58
N GLU A 143 -21.92 -21.91 -10.69
CA GLU A 143 -21.35 -23.26 -10.67
C GLU A 143 -21.81 -24.08 -11.88
N ARG A 144 -23.09 -23.96 -12.23
CA ARG A 144 -23.66 -24.58 -13.43
C ARG A 144 -23.11 -23.97 -14.71
N ALA A 145 -22.99 -22.64 -14.78
CA ALA A 145 -22.32 -21.97 -15.90
C ALA A 145 -20.86 -22.44 -16.04
N TYR A 146 -20.15 -22.61 -14.93
CA TYR A 146 -18.79 -23.14 -14.93
C TYR A 146 -18.74 -24.58 -15.45
N ALA A 147 -19.66 -25.43 -15.04
CA ALA A 147 -19.74 -26.80 -15.53
C ALA A 147 -20.07 -26.86 -17.03
N GLU A 148 -21.00 -26.02 -17.51
CA GLU A 148 -21.37 -25.92 -18.93
C GLU A 148 -20.21 -25.41 -19.80
N GLU A 149 -19.46 -24.39 -19.35
CA GLU A 149 -18.47 -23.69 -20.18
C GLU A 149 -17.03 -24.19 -20.03
N ARG A 150 -16.63 -24.65 -18.85
CA ARG A 150 -15.24 -25.05 -18.53
C ARG A 150 -15.06 -26.52 -18.22
N GLY A 151 -16.15 -27.25 -18.00
CA GLY A 151 -16.13 -28.66 -17.61
C GLY A 151 -15.72 -28.88 -16.14
N GLY A 152 -16.41 -29.80 -15.47
CA GLY A 152 -16.22 -30.06 -14.04
C GLY A 152 -16.86 -29.01 -13.13
N LEU A 153 -16.70 -29.16 -11.81
CA LEU A 153 -17.22 -28.21 -10.83
C LEU A 153 -16.09 -27.28 -10.34
N PRO A 154 -16.36 -25.98 -10.15
CA PRO A 154 -15.37 -25.09 -9.55
C PRO A 154 -15.17 -25.42 -8.07
N LYS A 155 -14.06 -24.95 -7.50
CA LYS A 155 -13.86 -24.93 -6.06
C LYS A 155 -14.87 -23.95 -5.45
N THR A 156 -15.98 -24.46 -4.91
CA THR A 156 -17.04 -23.64 -4.30
C THR A 156 -16.90 -23.65 -2.78
N LEU A 157 -16.82 -22.46 -2.18
CA LEU A 157 -16.66 -22.26 -0.75
C LEU A 157 -17.72 -21.30 -0.21
N THR A 158 -18.11 -21.49 1.05
CA THR A 158 -18.91 -20.55 1.83
C THR A 158 -18.06 -19.88 2.92
N SER A 159 -18.64 -18.92 3.62
CA SER A 159 -18.01 -18.28 4.79
C SER A 159 -17.68 -19.27 5.93
N LEU A 160 -18.34 -20.43 5.99
CA LEU A 160 -18.08 -21.45 7.01
C LEU A 160 -16.94 -22.41 6.67
N ASP A 161 -16.42 -22.43 5.44
CA ASP A 161 -15.37 -23.35 5.01
C ASP A 161 -13.96 -22.86 5.45
N THR A 162 -13.78 -22.59 6.75
CA THR A 162 -12.61 -21.92 7.37
C THR A 162 -11.26 -22.48 6.93
N GLU A 163 -11.09 -23.81 6.95
CA GLU A 163 -9.82 -24.46 6.60
C GLU A 163 -9.46 -24.21 5.13
N ALA A 164 -10.45 -24.26 4.24
CA ALA A 164 -10.26 -24.05 2.81
C ALA A 164 -9.99 -22.57 2.48
N LEU A 165 -10.59 -21.64 3.24
CA LEU A 165 -10.33 -20.20 3.12
C LEU A 165 -8.85 -19.86 3.35
N GLY A 166 -8.18 -20.55 4.28
CA GLY A 166 -6.75 -20.35 4.55
C GLY A 166 -5.81 -20.69 3.39
N ARG A 167 -6.27 -21.48 2.41
CA ARG A 167 -5.52 -21.84 1.19
C ARG A 167 -6.16 -21.28 -0.07
N LEU A 168 -7.18 -20.42 0.05
CA LEU A 168 -8.00 -19.98 -1.07
C LEU A 168 -7.19 -19.33 -2.19
N LEU A 169 -6.25 -18.46 -1.82
CA LEU A 169 -5.39 -17.74 -2.77
C LEU A 169 -4.08 -18.49 -3.09
N PHE A 170 -3.79 -19.59 -2.39
CA PHE A 170 -2.48 -20.24 -2.46
C PHE A 170 -2.29 -21.11 -3.70
N ASP A 171 -3.33 -21.84 -4.12
CA ASP A 171 -3.25 -22.79 -5.24
C ASP A 171 -3.45 -22.14 -6.61
N GLY A 172 -3.83 -20.85 -6.66
CA GLY A 172 -4.11 -20.11 -7.88
C GLY A 172 -5.27 -20.69 -8.70
N ALA A 173 -6.07 -21.58 -8.11
CA ALA A 173 -7.19 -22.21 -8.78
C ALA A 173 -8.41 -21.28 -8.78
N PRO A 174 -9.17 -21.20 -9.88
CA PRO A 174 -10.41 -20.43 -9.90
C PRO A 174 -11.42 -21.02 -8.92
N PHE A 175 -12.10 -20.15 -8.20
CA PHE A 175 -13.06 -20.54 -7.16
C PHE A 175 -14.35 -19.72 -7.25
N VAL A 176 -15.41 -20.24 -6.65
CA VAL A 176 -16.66 -19.53 -6.38
C VAL A 176 -16.79 -19.35 -4.87
N LEU A 177 -16.72 -18.11 -4.38
CA LEU A 177 -16.92 -17.79 -2.96
C LEU A 177 -18.33 -17.25 -2.75
N LYS A 178 -19.18 -18.05 -2.09
CA LYS A 178 -20.56 -17.71 -1.76
C LYS A 178 -20.60 -17.14 -0.34
N ALA A 179 -20.42 -15.83 -0.23
CA ALA A 179 -20.22 -15.17 1.04
C ALA A 179 -21.43 -15.27 1.98
N HIS A 180 -22.64 -15.27 1.41
CA HIS A 180 -23.89 -15.45 2.17
C HIS A 180 -24.32 -16.91 2.31
N GLY A 181 -23.48 -17.86 1.90
CA GLY A 181 -23.78 -19.26 2.02
C GLY A 181 -24.42 -19.88 0.80
N ASP A 182 -24.92 -21.09 0.99
CA ASP A 182 -25.37 -21.98 -0.08
C ASP A 182 -26.67 -22.68 0.34
N LEU A 183 -27.63 -22.83 -0.59
CA LEU A 183 -28.90 -23.51 -0.32
C LEU A 183 -28.70 -24.96 0.14
N ASP A 184 -27.64 -25.64 -0.29
CA ASP A 184 -27.32 -27.01 0.12
C ASP A 184 -26.69 -27.07 1.52
N LYS A 185 -26.28 -25.92 2.08
CA LYS A 185 -25.70 -25.77 3.42
C LYS A 185 -26.52 -24.77 4.24
N PRO A 186 -27.71 -25.15 4.75
CA PRO A 186 -28.63 -24.22 5.43
C PRO A 186 -28.00 -23.43 6.59
N ASP A 187 -27.06 -24.03 7.32
CA ASP A 187 -26.36 -23.37 8.44
C ASP A 187 -25.44 -22.22 7.99
N SER A 188 -25.08 -22.16 6.70
CA SER A 188 -24.24 -21.12 6.13
C SER A 188 -25.00 -19.87 5.65
N LEU A 189 -26.34 -19.92 5.67
CA LEU A 189 -27.18 -18.86 5.11
C LEU A 189 -27.10 -17.57 5.94
N VAL A 190 -26.67 -16.50 5.29
CA VAL A 190 -26.64 -15.15 5.85
C VAL A 190 -27.83 -14.37 5.30
N PHE A 191 -28.79 -14.02 6.15
CA PHE A 191 -29.99 -13.29 5.73
C PHE A 191 -30.46 -12.27 6.78
N THR A 192 -30.31 -12.57 8.07
CA THR A 192 -30.81 -11.72 9.15
C THR A 192 -29.74 -10.81 9.72
N SER A 193 -30.12 -9.73 10.41
CA SER A 193 -29.15 -8.77 10.98
C SER A 193 -28.13 -9.47 11.90
N ARG A 194 -28.57 -10.53 12.58
CA ARG A 194 -27.67 -11.37 13.38
C ARG A 194 -26.67 -12.13 12.50
N ASP A 195 -27.13 -12.78 11.44
CA ASP A 195 -26.26 -13.56 10.55
C ASP A 195 -25.20 -12.65 9.90
N TYR A 196 -25.57 -11.44 9.47
CA TYR A 196 -24.65 -10.44 8.92
C TYR A 196 -23.59 -9.99 9.94
N ARG A 197 -24.02 -9.71 11.18
CA ARG A 197 -23.10 -9.36 12.27
C ARG A 197 -22.12 -10.50 12.57
N ASP A 198 -22.61 -11.73 12.61
CA ASP A 198 -21.80 -12.92 12.86
C ASP A 198 -20.83 -13.17 11.69
N LEU A 199 -21.23 -12.92 10.44
CA LEU A 199 -20.35 -12.98 9.27
C LEU A 199 -19.20 -11.97 9.35
N ILE A 200 -19.48 -10.71 9.69
CA ILE A 200 -18.48 -9.63 9.67
C ILE A 200 -17.59 -9.65 10.92
N HIS A 201 -18.23 -9.74 12.09
CA HIS A 201 -17.55 -9.59 13.38
C HIS A 201 -17.24 -10.92 14.07
N GLY A 202 -18.06 -11.95 13.84
CA GLY A 202 -17.89 -13.27 14.44
C GLY A 202 -16.94 -14.19 13.65
N ASN A 203 -16.83 -14.02 12.33
CA ASN A 203 -16.04 -14.88 11.46
C ASN A 203 -14.72 -14.23 11.02
N ALA A 204 -13.72 -14.27 11.92
CA ALA A 204 -12.40 -13.69 11.66
C ALA A 204 -11.69 -14.32 10.44
N ALA A 205 -11.91 -15.60 10.17
CA ALA A 205 -11.30 -16.30 9.03
C ALA A 205 -11.86 -15.81 7.69
N PHE A 206 -13.19 -15.69 7.58
CA PHE A 206 -13.83 -15.09 6.42
C PHE A 206 -13.38 -13.64 6.23
N SER A 207 -13.43 -12.81 7.28
CA SER A 207 -13.00 -11.41 7.21
C SER A 207 -11.54 -11.26 6.77
N ALA A 208 -10.63 -12.10 7.25
CA ALA A 208 -9.23 -12.10 6.83
C ALA A 208 -9.06 -12.55 5.36
N ALA A 209 -9.70 -13.66 4.97
CA ALA A 209 -9.62 -14.19 3.61
C ALA A 209 -10.22 -13.20 2.60
N PHE A 210 -11.41 -12.67 2.89
CA PHE A 210 -12.09 -11.69 2.04
C PHE A 210 -11.30 -10.38 1.94
N SER A 211 -10.70 -9.92 3.04
CA SER A 211 -9.78 -8.78 3.00
C SER A 211 -8.58 -9.05 2.09
N ALA A 212 -7.97 -10.24 2.18
CA ALA A 212 -6.84 -10.61 1.32
C ALA A 212 -7.24 -10.67 -0.16
N ILE A 213 -8.42 -11.21 -0.49
CA ILE A 213 -8.97 -11.24 -1.86
C ILE A 213 -9.06 -9.82 -2.43
N LEU A 214 -9.69 -8.92 -1.67
CA LEU A 214 -9.91 -7.53 -2.07
C LEU A 214 -8.63 -6.68 -2.14
N LEU A 215 -7.56 -7.08 -1.45
CA LEU A 215 -6.24 -6.43 -1.53
C LEU A 215 -5.38 -6.93 -2.70
N THR A 216 -5.63 -8.15 -3.16
CA THR A 216 -4.82 -8.80 -4.19
C THR A 216 -5.42 -8.67 -5.60
N HIS A 217 -6.70 -8.30 -5.69
CA HIS A 217 -7.44 -8.25 -6.95
C HIS A 217 -8.34 -7.02 -7.04
N SER A 218 -8.50 -6.51 -8.25
CA SER A 218 -9.58 -5.59 -8.60
C SER A 218 -10.93 -6.30 -8.63
N VAL A 219 -12.02 -5.54 -8.48
CA VAL A 219 -13.38 -6.09 -8.41
C VAL A 219 -14.28 -5.43 -9.44
N LEU A 220 -15.07 -6.24 -10.15
CA LEU A 220 -16.19 -5.80 -10.97
C LEU A 220 -17.51 -6.26 -10.34
N PHE A 221 -18.28 -5.32 -9.80
CA PHE A 221 -19.63 -5.56 -9.27
C PHE A 221 -20.65 -5.60 -10.42
N VAL A 222 -21.45 -6.67 -10.48
CA VAL A 222 -22.51 -6.85 -11.48
C VAL A 222 -23.78 -7.37 -10.81
N GLY A 223 -24.90 -6.69 -11.03
CA GLY A 223 -26.18 -7.06 -10.42
C GLY A 223 -26.18 -6.93 -8.89
N TYR A 224 -25.20 -6.21 -8.33
CA TYR A 224 -25.02 -6.04 -6.90
C TYR A 224 -25.52 -4.67 -6.45
N SER A 225 -26.31 -4.64 -5.39
CA SER A 225 -26.78 -3.40 -4.78
C SER A 225 -25.70 -2.89 -3.83
N LEU A 226 -25.02 -1.80 -4.21
CA LEU A 226 -24.07 -1.09 -3.35
C LEU A 226 -24.73 -0.46 -2.10
N ALA A 227 -26.04 -0.62 -1.93
CA ALA A 227 -26.76 -0.24 -0.71
C ALA A 227 -26.74 -1.34 0.37
N ASP A 228 -26.00 -2.45 0.20
CA ASP A 228 -25.76 -3.44 1.26
C ASP A 228 -24.78 -2.85 2.29
N PRO A 229 -25.26 -2.43 3.47
CA PRO A 229 -24.45 -1.70 4.44
C PRO A 229 -23.34 -2.58 5.03
N ASP A 230 -23.57 -3.88 5.12
CA ASP A 230 -22.70 -4.83 5.79
C ASP A 230 -21.46 -5.14 4.93
N PHE A 231 -21.65 -5.34 3.62
CA PHE A 231 -20.51 -5.46 2.71
C PHE A 231 -19.76 -4.16 2.49
N ASN A 232 -20.47 -3.02 2.53
CA ASN A 232 -19.81 -1.72 2.52
C ASN A 232 -18.89 -1.54 3.72
N LEU A 233 -19.25 -2.04 4.91
CA LEU A 233 -18.34 -2.01 6.06
C LEU A 233 -17.02 -2.75 5.79
N LEU A 234 -17.03 -3.89 5.08
CA LEU A 234 -15.81 -4.62 4.71
C LEU A 234 -14.97 -3.88 3.67
N LEU A 235 -15.62 -3.22 2.71
CA LEU A 235 -14.97 -2.40 1.69
C LEU A 235 -14.39 -1.10 2.28
N ASP A 236 -15.18 -0.41 3.10
CA ASP A 236 -14.83 0.83 3.81
C ASP A 236 -13.71 0.58 4.80
N ARG A 237 -13.74 -0.55 5.53
CA ARG A 237 -12.63 -0.93 6.41
C ARG A 237 -11.32 -1.01 5.65
N GLN A 238 -11.31 -1.49 4.41
CA GLN A 238 -10.09 -1.47 3.60
C GLN A 238 -9.73 -0.07 3.11
N LEU A 239 -10.70 0.72 2.68
CA LEU A 239 -10.43 2.11 2.31
C LEU A 239 -9.83 2.90 3.47
N LEU A 240 -10.31 2.67 4.68
CA LEU A 240 -9.79 3.26 5.91
C LEU A 240 -8.41 2.70 6.28
N THR A 241 -8.25 1.37 6.25
CA THR A 241 -6.98 0.70 6.64
C THR A 241 -5.85 1.03 5.67
N PHE A 242 -6.14 1.07 4.38
CA PHE A 242 -5.17 1.30 3.30
C PHE A 242 -5.28 2.70 2.68
N ARG A 243 -6.03 3.61 3.31
CA ARG A 243 -6.17 5.04 2.93
C ARG A 243 -6.50 5.26 1.46
N GLY A 244 -7.41 4.45 0.92
CA GLY A 244 -7.81 4.52 -0.48
C GLY A 244 -6.78 3.95 -1.48
N PHE A 245 -5.68 3.35 -1.01
CA PHE A 245 -4.77 2.54 -1.84
C PHE A 245 -5.24 1.09 -1.85
N ALA A 246 -6.45 0.88 -2.35
CA ALA A 246 -6.99 -0.44 -2.64
C ALA A 246 -6.98 -0.69 -4.16
N PRO A 247 -6.93 -1.95 -4.61
CA PRO A 247 -7.16 -2.27 -6.01
C PRO A 247 -8.44 -1.62 -6.56
N GLU A 248 -8.41 -1.24 -7.85
CA GLU A 248 -9.54 -0.54 -8.46
C GLU A 248 -10.83 -1.38 -8.42
N ARG A 249 -11.95 -0.70 -8.20
CA ARG A 249 -13.28 -1.28 -8.13
C ARG A 249 -14.15 -0.67 -9.20
N TYR A 250 -14.92 -1.51 -9.87
CA TYR A 250 -15.82 -1.12 -10.94
C TYR A 250 -17.22 -1.64 -10.65
N ALA A 251 -18.26 -0.91 -11.04
CA ALA A 251 -19.64 -1.37 -10.90
C ALA A 251 -20.43 -1.13 -12.18
N LEU A 252 -21.05 -2.17 -12.72
CA LEU A 252 -21.96 -2.07 -13.85
C LEU A 252 -23.38 -1.83 -13.33
N MET A 253 -23.90 -0.61 -13.48
CA MET A 253 -25.13 -0.16 -12.80
C MET A 253 -26.14 0.50 -13.76
N SER A 254 -27.43 0.24 -13.53
CA SER A 254 -28.53 0.80 -14.33
C SER A 254 -29.03 2.12 -13.74
N GLY A 255 -29.30 3.11 -14.59
CA GLY A 255 -30.09 4.29 -14.20
C GLY A 255 -29.42 5.25 -13.20
N ILE A 256 -28.09 5.16 -13.02
CA ILE A 256 -27.36 6.00 -12.08
C ILE A 256 -27.24 7.43 -12.59
N GLY A 257 -27.61 8.40 -11.74
CA GLY A 257 -27.43 9.83 -12.02
C GLY A 257 -26.01 10.31 -11.69
N LYS A 258 -25.61 11.44 -12.28
CA LYS A 258 -24.25 12.01 -12.11
C LYS A 258 -23.82 12.23 -10.65
N VAL A 259 -24.77 12.62 -9.79
CA VAL A 259 -24.49 12.86 -8.35
C VAL A 259 -24.11 11.57 -7.64
N GLU A 260 -24.85 10.51 -7.89
CA GLU A 260 -24.59 9.19 -7.29
C GLU A 260 -23.30 8.58 -7.87
N GLU A 261 -23.06 8.73 -9.18
CA GLU A 261 -21.80 8.35 -9.82
C GLU A 261 -20.59 9.07 -9.18
N GLU A 262 -20.68 10.39 -8.96
CA GLU A 262 -19.62 11.16 -8.33
C GLU A 262 -19.41 10.76 -6.87
N TYR A 263 -20.48 10.47 -6.12
CA TYR A 263 -20.39 9.94 -4.75
C TYR A 263 -19.68 8.59 -4.73
N LEU A 264 -20.10 7.64 -5.57
CA LEU A 264 -19.50 6.31 -5.66
C LEU A 264 -18.02 6.39 -6.03
N TRP A 265 -17.64 7.32 -6.91
CA TRP A 265 -16.23 7.52 -7.25
C TRP A 265 -15.45 8.16 -6.11
N ARG A 266 -15.90 9.30 -5.58
CA ARG A 266 -15.12 10.10 -4.62
C ARG A 266 -15.08 9.51 -3.22
N VAL A 267 -16.17 8.87 -2.80
CA VAL A 267 -16.34 8.36 -1.43
C VAL A 267 -16.07 6.86 -1.39
N CYS A 268 -16.68 6.09 -2.29
CA CYS A 268 -16.58 4.62 -2.27
C CYS A 268 -15.39 4.09 -3.09
N GLN A 269 -14.71 4.94 -3.88
CA GLN A 269 -13.67 4.57 -4.84
C GLN A 269 -14.13 3.49 -5.84
N ILE A 270 -15.37 3.60 -6.30
CA ILE A 270 -15.98 2.71 -7.29
C ILE A 270 -16.19 3.47 -8.59
N ARG A 271 -15.57 3.00 -9.67
CA ARG A 271 -15.81 3.52 -11.02
C ARG A 271 -17.08 2.89 -11.58
N VAL A 272 -18.12 3.69 -11.78
CA VAL A 272 -19.38 3.21 -12.35
C VAL A 272 -19.26 3.09 -13.87
N ILE A 273 -19.80 2.01 -14.42
CA ILE A 273 -20.05 1.80 -15.85
C ILE A 273 -21.58 1.86 -15.99
N PRO A 274 -22.14 3.05 -16.28
CA PRO A 274 -23.59 3.22 -16.27
C PRO A 274 -24.23 2.66 -17.54
N TYR A 275 -25.40 2.05 -17.41
CA TYR A 275 -26.28 1.70 -18.53
C TYR A 275 -27.72 2.20 -18.27
N PRO A 276 -28.56 2.36 -19.30
CA PRO A 276 -29.91 2.88 -19.12
C PRO A 276 -30.77 2.01 -18.19
N GLU A 277 -31.66 2.65 -17.43
CA GLU A 277 -32.59 1.96 -16.54
C GLU A 277 -33.47 0.96 -17.31
N GLY A 278 -33.66 -0.24 -16.76
CA GLY A 278 -34.46 -1.30 -17.36
C GLY A 278 -33.81 -2.06 -18.53
N GLN A 279 -32.66 -1.59 -19.06
CA GLN A 279 -31.97 -2.24 -20.18
C GLN A 279 -30.93 -3.27 -19.71
N HIS A 280 -31.38 -4.28 -18.96
CA HIS A 280 -30.48 -5.28 -18.38
C HIS A 280 -29.81 -6.21 -19.41
N GLU A 281 -30.28 -6.23 -20.66
CA GLU A 281 -29.59 -6.84 -21.80
C GLU A 281 -28.20 -6.24 -22.07
N ALA A 282 -27.93 -5.04 -21.53
CA ALA A 282 -26.61 -4.43 -21.56
C ALA A 282 -25.55 -5.23 -20.79
N VAL A 283 -25.94 -6.04 -19.80
CA VAL A 283 -25.01 -6.87 -19.01
C VAL A 283 -24.34 -7.97 -19.84
N PRO A 284 -25.08 -8.89 -20.51
CA PRO A 284 -24.45 -9.86 -21.39
C PRO A 284 -23.73 -9.19 -22.58
N ALA A 285 -24.26 -8.09 -23.11
CA ALA A 285 -23.59 -7.33 -24.17
C ALA A 285 -22.23 -6.77 -23.71
N PHE A 286 -22.13 -6.27 -22.47
CA PHE A 286 -20.88 -5.81 -21.88
C PHE A 286 -19.85 -6.93 -21.77
N PHE A 287 -20.25 -8.10 -21.26
CA PHE A 287 -19.35 -9.26 -21.17
C PHE A 287 -18.91 -9.76 -22.55
N GLN A 288 -19.79 -9.78 -23.54
CA GLN A 288 -19.43 -10.14 -24.92
C GLN A 288 -18.38 -9.17 -25.47
N ARG A 289 -18.54 -7.87 -25.26
CA ARG A 289 -17.53 -6.88 -25.69
C ARG A 289 -16.20 -7.02 -24.98
N LEU A 290 -16.20 -7.39 -23.69
CA LEU A 290 -14.97 -7.74 -23.00
C LEU A 290 -14.30 -8.93 -23.68
N ALA A 291 -15.05 -9.96 -24.06
CA ALA A 291 -14.52 -11.12 -24.78
C ALA A 291 -13.98 -10.73 -26.17
N ASP A 292 -14.68 -9.90 -26.92
CA ASP A 292 -14.26 -9.45 -28.25
C ASP A 292 -12.93 -8.67 -28.19
N ARG A 293 -12.74 -7.84 -27.15
CA ARG A 293 -11.48 -7.07 -26.95
C ARG A 293 -10.32 -7.87 -26.37
N LEU A 294 -10.55 -9.13 -26.02
CA LEU A 294 -9.56 -10.05 -25.47
C LEU A 294 -8.88 -10.92 -26.54
N GLU A 295 -9.04 -10.64 -27.86
CA GLU A 295 -8.51 -11.40 -29.02
C GLU A 295 -7.30 -12.32 -28.75
N PRO A 296 -7.26 -13.52 -29.37
CA PRO A 296 -6.54 -14.69 -28.89
C PRO A 296 -5.03 -14.45 -28.83
N VAL A 297 -4.56 -14.01 -27.66
CA VAL A 297 -3.16 -14.15 -27.26
C VAL A 297 -3.05 -15.53 -26.61
N ASP A 298 -2.16 -16.36 -27.15
CA ASP A 298 -1.80 -17.69 -26.63
C ASP A 298 -1.82 -17.68 -25.10
N VAL A 299 -2.86 -18.30 -24.52
CA VAL A 299 -2.98 -18.43 -23.08
C VAL A 299 -1.93 -19.47 -22.70
N ALA A 300 -0.73 -19.00 -22.35
CA ALA A 300 0.34 -19.86 -21.88
C ALA A 300 -0.23 -20.83 -20.83
N PRO A 301 0.01 -22.15 -20.96
CA PRO A 301 -0.52 -23.11 -20.01
C PRO A 301 -0.08 -22.72 -18.60
N LEU A 302 -0.98 -22.89 -17.62
CA LEU A 302 -0.71 -22.72 -16.20
C LEU A 302 0.67 -23.27 -15.88
N ALA A 303 1.63 -22.38 -15.63
CA ALA A 303 2.89 -22.77 -15.04
C ALA A 303 2.52 -23.38 -13.69
N ARG A 304 2.57 -24.72 -13.61
CA ARG A 304 2.60 -25.46 -12.36
C ARG A 304 3.56 -24.70 -11.46
N VAL A 305 3.07 -24.22 -10.33
CA VAL A 305 3.90 -23.72 -9.23
C VAL A 305 4.74 -24.91 -8.78
N ALA A 306 5.85 -25.13 -9.48
CA ALA A 306 6.81 -26.16 -9.20
C ALA A 306 7.58 -25.72 -7.96
N ARG A 307 7.51 -26.60 -6.95
CA ARG A 307 8.31 -26.59 -5.73
C ARG A 307 9.76 -26.16 -5.99
N ALA A 308 10.25 -25.31 -5.09
CA ALA A 308 11.62 -25.24 -4.61
C ALA A 308 12.72 -25.66 -5.60
N ALA A 309 13.29 -24.70 -6.32
CA ALA A 309 14.69 -24.70 -6.68
C ALA A 309 15.16 -23.26 -6.84
N THR A 310 16.26 -22.96 -6.17
CA THR A 310 17.14 -21.79 -6.29
C THR A 310 17.07 -21.15 -7.68
N LEU A 311 16.36 -20.02 -7.81
CA LEU A 311 16.30 -19.25 -9.05
C LEU A 311 17.15 -17.99 -8.88
N ALA A 312 18.33 -18.04 -9.50
CA ALA A 312 19.04 -16.83 -9.89
C ALA A 312 18.08 -15.99 -10.74
N VAL A 313 17.72 -14.81 -10.23
CA VAL A 313 16.83 -13.87 -10.91
C VAL A 313 17.64 -13.21 -12.03
N ALA A 314 17.34 -13.56 -13.28
CA ALA A 314 17.66 -12.68 -14.40
C ALA A 314 16.65 -11.52 -14.37
N PRO A 315 17.09 -10.25 -14.41
CA PRO A 315 16.20 -9.11 -14.36
C PRO A 315 15.30 -9.04 -15.61
N PRO A 316 14.06 -8.51 -15.49
CA PRO A 316 13.13 -8.42 -16.60
C PRO A 316 13.66 -7.47 -17.68
N ALA A 317 13.38 -7.80 -18.94
CA ALA A 317 13.75 -6.96 -20.08
C ALA A 317 13.10 -5.57 -19.97
N LEU A 318 13.89 -4.58 -19.55
CA LEU A 318 13.60 -3.16 -19.65
C LEU A 318 13.24 -2.86 -21.12
N ARG A 319 12.11 -2.17 -21.34
CA ARG A 319 11.87 -1.51 -22.61
C ARG A 319 13.09 -0.64 -22.92
N ALA A 320 13.63 -0.79 -24.12
CA ALA A 320 14.82 -0.07 -24.56
C ALA A 320 14.60 1.45 -24.42
N SER A 321 15.25 2.04 -23.41
CA SER A 321 15.55 3.46 -23.41
C SER A 321 16.60 3.74 -24.49
N PRO A 322 16.60 4.90 -25.17
CA PRO A 322 17.43 5.15 -26.35
C PRO A 322 18.94 5.31 -26.08
N ALA A 323 19.41 5.02 -24.86
CA ALA A 323 20.83 5.06 -24.51
C ALA A 323 21.23 3.77 -23.80
N THR A 324 22.02 2.93 -24.46
CA THR A 324 22.70 1.78 -23.86
C THR A 324 23.68 2.27 -22.79
N ARG A 325 23.24 2.37 -21.54
CA ARG A 325 24.08 2.64 -20.37
C ARG A 325 24.69 1.34 -19.86
N ALA A 326 25.98 1.34 -19.57
CA ALA A 326 26.60 0.21 -18.89
C ALA A 326 26.19 0.23 -17.41
N ALA A 327 25.58 -0.86 -16.94
CA ALA A 327 25.30 -1.05 -15.52
C ALA A 327 26.61 -1.43 -14.81
N ARG A 328 27.00 -0.67 -13.77
CA ARG A 328 28.11 -1.06 -12.91
C ARG A 328 27.72 -2.29 -12.08
N VAL A 329 28.61 -3.26 -12.02
CA VAL A 329 28.41 -4.49 -11.24
C VAL A 329 28.74 -4.17 -9.77
N PRO A 330 27.86 -4.50 -8.81
CA PRO A 330 28.15 -4.26 -7.41
C PRO A 330 29.42 -5.02 -6.98
N VAL A 331 30.40 -4.30 -6.45
CA VAL A 331 31.61 -4.88 -5.86
C VAL A 331 31.23 -5.65 -4.59
N ALA A 332 31.73 -6.87 -4.43
CA ALA A 332 31.47 -7.69 -3.25
C ALA A 332 31.93 -6.97 -1.98
N ALA A 333 30.98 -6.44 -1.22
CA ALA A 333 31.24 -5.76 0.04
C ALA A 333 31.57 -6.78 1.14
N VAL A 334 32.48 -6.40 2.04
CA VAL A 334 32.72 -7.16 3.27
C VAL A 334 31.44 -7.18 4.09
N ALA A 335 31.01 -8.36 4.52
CA ALA A 335 29.80 -8.52 5.32
C ALA A 335 29.83 -7.61 6.56
N PRO A 336 28.78 -6.81 6.80
CA PRO A 336 28.73 -5.88 7.94
C PRO A 336 28.55 -6.65 9.25
N ALA A 337 29.01 -6.05 10.35
CA ALA A 337 28.50 -6.44 11.66
C ALA A 337 27.03 -6.02 11.76
N VAL A 338 26.21 -6.76 12.50
CA VAL A 338 24.78 -6.49 12.64
C VAL A 338 24.43 -6.34 14.11
N LEU A 339 23.82 -5.20 14.46
CA LEU A 339 23.18 -4.97 15.75
C LEU A 339 21.66 -4.97 15.55
N ALA A 340 21.01 -6.07 15.91
CA ALA A 340 19.56 -6.20 15.85
C ALA A 340 18.94 -5.79 17.19
N LEU A 341 17.98 -4.86 17.14
CA LEU A 341 17.28 -4.31 18.30
C LEU A 341 15.77 -4.52 18.12
N ASP A 342 15.14 -5.11 19.13
CA ASP A 342 13.71 -5.41 19.14
C ASP A 342 13.10 -5.04 20.49
N TRP A 343 11.89 -4.47 20.48
CA TRP A 343 11.14 -4.19 21.69
C TRP A 343 10.27 -5.39 22.09
N ARG A 344 10.68 -6.14 23.12
CA ARG A 344 9.91 -7.30 23.62
C ARG A 344 9.73 -7.26 25.13
N ALA A 345 8.51 -7.57 25.58
CA ALA A 345 8.17 -7.68 27.00
C ALA A 345 8.56 -6.44 27.84
N GLY A 346 8.53 -5.25 27.23
CA GLY A 346 8.87 -3.99 27.90
C GLY A 346 10.36 -3.69 28.03
N ALA A 347 11.23 -4.42 27.32
CA ALA A 347 12.67 -4.24 27.29
C ALA A 347 13.20 -4.25 25.85
N VAL A 348 14.30 -3.54 25.60
CA VAL A 348 15.04 -3.66 24.33
C VAL A 348 15.89 -4.92 24.37
N GLN A 349 15.61 -5.84 23.46
CA GLN A 349 16.44 -7.01 23.19
C GLN A 349 17.48 -6.63 22.14
N ALA A 350 18.74 -6.92 22.42
CA ALA A 350 19.85 -6.62 21.53
C ALA A 350 20.60 -7.90 21.17
N ILE A 351 20.82 -8.12 19.88
CA ILE A 351 21.62 -9.22 19.35
C ILE A 351 22.71 -8.61 18.47
N LEU A 352 23.97 -8.81 18.88
CA LEU A 352 25.14 -8.43 18.09
C LEU A 352 25.67 -9.66 17.38
N SER A 353 25.83 -9.57 16.06
CA SER A 353 26.44 -10.61 15.25
C SER A 353 27.49 -10.04 14.30
N ASP A 354 28.48 -10.85 13.95
CA ASP A 354 29.48 -10.53 12.95
C ASP A 354 29.80 -11.78 12.13
N ALA A 355 29.93 -11.62 10.81
CA ALA A 355 30.09 -12.72 9.86
C ALA A 355 29.09 -13.88 10.09
N GLY A 356 27.84 -13.55 10.44
CA GLY A 356 26.76 -14.52 10.67
C GLY A 356 26.82 -15.26 12.03
N LYS A 357 27.78 -14.95 12.91
CA LYS A 357 27.88 -15.54 14.25
C LYS A 357 27.39 -14.55 15.30
N VAL A 358 26.53 -15.01 16.20
CA VAL A 358 26.09 -14.22 17.35
C VAL A 358 27.26 -14.07 18.34
N ILE A 359 27.66 -12.83 18.59
CA ILE A 359 28.75 -12.46 19.50
C ILE A 359 28.21 -12.18 20.91
N ALA A 360 27.09 -11.48 21.00
CA ALA A 360 26.49 -11.11 22.27
C ALA A 360 24.97 -10.95 22.15
N THR A 361 24.29 -11.25 23.24
CA THR A 361 22.86 -10.97 23.41
C THR A 361 22.66 -10.31 24.76
N ALA A 362 21.85 -9.26 24.83
CA ALA A 362 21.42 -8.70 26.11
C ALA A 362 19.97 -8.19 26.05
N ALA A 363 19.39 -8.04 27.23
CA ALA A 363 18.14 -7.33 27.44
C ALA A 363 18.42 -6.10 28.29
N GLY A 364 17.97 -4.94 27.84
CA GLY A 364 18.07 -3.69 28.58
C GLY A 364 16.88 -3.41 29.49
N PRO A 365 17.04 -2.59 30.53
CA PRO A 365 15.94 -2.20 31.40
C PRO A 365 14.92 -1.29 30.69
N ARG A 366 13.68 -1.26 31.20
CA ARG A 366 12.64 -0.33 30.77
C ARG A 366 12.96 1.08 31.29
N GLU A 367 13.54 1.92 30.45
CA GLU A 367 13.80 3.33 30.76
C GLU A 367 12.54 4.17 30.42
N ALA A 368 11.88 4.77 31.42
CA ALA A 368 10.63 5.52 31.23
C ALA A 368 10.78 6.80 30.39
N TRP A 369 12.00 7.36 30.33
CA TRP A 369 12.31 8.56 29.54
C TRP A 369 12.68 8.23 28.07
N ALA A 370 13.01 6.98 27.73
CA ALA A 370 13.42 6.56 26.37
C ALA A 370 12.23 6.44 25.40
N THR A 371 11.33 7.42 25.45
CA THR A 371 10.24 7.56 24.49
C THR A 371 10.74 8.28 23.23
N PRO A 372 10.23 7.93 22.04
CA PRO A 372 10.52 8.68 20.82
C PRO A 372 10.32 10.19 20.98
N ALA A 373 9.32 10.61 21.77
CA ALA A 373 9.03 12.02 21.99
C ALA A 373 10.09 12.76 22.83
N ALA A 374 10.67 12.09 23.82
CA ALA A 374 11.78 12.67 24.58
C ALA A 374 13.05 12.76 23.71
N ALA A 375 13.34 11.73 22.92
CA ALA A 375 14.46 11.73 21.99
C ALA A 375 14.34 12.85 20.94
N SER A 376 13.15 13.04 20.35
CA SER A 376 12.89 14.15 19.43
C SER A 376 13.16 15.52 20.08
N ARG A 377 12.65 15.76 21.30
CA ARG A 377 12.94 17.02 22.03
C ARG A 377 14.43 17.22 22.31
N SER A 378 15.16 16.16 22.69
CA SER A 378 16.62 16.25 22.89
C SER A 378 17.35 16.59 21.59
N LEU A 379 16.95 16.01 20.46
CA LEU A 379 17.53 16.30 19.14
C LEU A 379 17.20 17.70 18.61
N GLU A 380 16.09 18.31 19.04
CA GLU A 380 15.73 19.68 18.68
C GLU A 380 16.48 20.73 19.48
N SER A 381 16.65 20.48 20.79
CA SER A 381 17.47 21.33 21.66
C SER A 381 18.96 21.31 21.32
N ALA A 382 19.42 20.33 20.52
CA ALA A 382 20.82 20.13 20.17
C ALA A 382 21.43 21.24 19.29
N SER A 383 20.62 22.14 18.73
CA SER A 383 21.12 23.40 18.15
C SER A 383 21.76 24.32 19.21
N GLY A 384 21.44 24.10 20.50
CA GLY A 384 22.09 24.71 21.65
C GLY A 384 23.07 23.75 22.33
N ARG A 385 24.20 24.27 22.79
CA ARG A 385 25.30 23.55 23.48
C ARG A 385 24.92 23.00 24.88
N ASP A 386 23.69 22.57 25.10
CA ASP A 386 23.10 22.37 26.43
C ASP A 386 23.25 20.93 26.98
N GLY A 387 24.18 20.12 26.47
CA GLY A 387 24.45 18.78 27.01
C GLY A 387 23.33 17.75 26.83
N SER A 388 22.21 18.12 26.18
CA SER A 388 21.04 17.25 25.93
C SER A 388 21.37 16.03 25.05
N LEU A 389 22.31 16.17 24.10
CA LEU A 389 22.84 15.05 23.31
C LEU A 389 23.61 14.05 24.16
N ALA A 390 24.39 14.51 25.14
CA ALA A 390 25.15 13.63 26.02
C ALA A 390 24.21 12.84 26.95
N GLU A 391 23.13 13.49 27.42
CA GLU A 391 22.07 12.80 28.14
C GLU A 391 21.41 11.74 27.26
N CYS A 392 20.95 12.09 26.04
CA CYS A 392 20.36 11.14 25.10
C CYS A 392 21.29 9.94 24.83
N SER A 393 22.56 10.21 24.54
CA SER A 393 23.60 9.21 24.25
C SER A 393 23.86 8.26 25.43
N GLY A 394 24.07 8.80 26.63
CA GLY A 394 24.29 7.99 27.84
C GLY A 394 23.08 7.12 28.17
N ALA A 395 21.90 7.57 27.77
CA ALA A 395 20.65 6.96 28.11
C ALA A 395 20.26 5.86 27.09
N LEU A 396 20.62 6.01 25.80
CA LEU A 396 20.69 4.89 24.84
C LEU A 396 21.65 3.80 25.32
N THR A 397 22.79 4.19 25.89
CA THR A 397 23.82 3.27 26.39
C THR A 397 23.31 2.40 27.53
N ARG A 398 22.58 3.00 28.49
CA ARG A 398 21.91 2.24 29.56
C ARG A 398 20.83 1.31 29.02
N THR A 399 20.06 1.78 28.02
CA THR A 399 19.01 0.99 27.37
C THR A 399 19.57 -0.23 26.63
N LEU A 400 20.77 -0.15 26.03
CA LEU A 400 21.37 -1.30 25.35
C LEU A 400 21.94 -2.35 26.32
N GLY A 401 22.29 -1.92 27.54
CA GLY A 401 22.89 -2.76 28.58
C GLY A 401 24.41 -2.91 28.45
N ALA A 402 25.10 -2.91 29.61
CA ALA A 402 26.56 -2.86 29.68
C ALA A 402 27.28 -4.03 28.97
N ALA A 403 26.68 -5.22 28.96
CA ALA A 403 27.26 -6.39 28.31
C ALA A 403 27.35 -6.22 26.77
N THR A 404 26.27 -5.75 26.14
CA THR A 404 26.23 -5.49 24.69
C THR A 404 27.10 -4.30 24.32
N VAL A 405 27.07 -3.22 25.11
CA VAL A 405 27.95 -2.04 24.92
C VAL A 405 29.42 -2.47 24.92
N LYS A 406 29.83 -3.31 25.89
CA LYS A 406 31.20 -3.84 25.96
C LYS A 406 31.53 -4.75 24.78
N ALA A 407 30.60 -5.60 24.35
CA ALA A 407 30.79 -6.48 23.19
C ALA A 407 30.93 -5.70 21.89
N LEU A 408 30.06 -4.70 21.68
CA LEU A 408 30.08 -3.79 20.53
C LEU A 408 31.40 -3.03 20.47
N GLY A 409 31.85 -2.48 21.61
CA GLY A 409 33.16 -1.83 21.70
C GLY A 409 34.34 -2.74 21.36
N ARG A 410 34.25 -4.06 21.59
CA ARG A 410 35.29 -5.01 21.16
C ARG A 410 35.25 -5.28 19.66
N VAL A 411 34.06 -5.44 19.08
CA VAL A 411 33.87 -5.68 17.63
C VAL A 411 34.39 -4.51 16.82
N LEU A 412 34.15 -3.28 17.28
CA LEU A 412 34.55 -2.07 16.56
C LEU A 412 35.99 -1.61 16.87
N LYS A 413 36.68 -2.23 17.83
CA LYS A 413 37.99 -1.78 18.30
C LYS A 413 39.04 -1.82 17.19
N GLY A 414 39.59 -0.65 16.82
CA GLY A 414 40.66 -0.55 15.82
C GLY A 414 40.20 -0.78 14.38
N GLN A 415 38.89 -0.76 14.12
CA GLN A 415 38.31 -0.96 12.79
C GLN A 415 37.52 0.28 12.32
N GLY A 416 38.21 1.42 12.19
CA GLY A 416 37.61 2.62 11.57
C GLY A 416 37.09 2.28 10.17
N GLY A 417 35.90 2.75 9.81
CA GLY A 417 35.25 2.40 8.54
C GLY A 417 34.54 1.05 8.51
N ARG A 418 34.50 0.28 9.63
CA ARG A 418 33.73 -0.98 9.69
C ARG A 418 32.25 -0.68 9.47
N LEU A 419 31.66 -1.38 8.50
CA LEU A 419 30.21 -1.34 8.25
C LEU A 419 29.46 -1.98 9.43
N LEU A 420 28.51 -1.22 9.99
CA LEU A 420 27.62 -1.68 11.05
C LEU A 420 26.17 -1.47 10.61
N ARG A 421 25.44 -2.57 10.41
CA ARG A 421 24.02 -2.56 10.09
C ARG A 421 23.17 -2.62 11.35
N LEU A 422 22.25 -1.68 11.48
CA LEU A 422 21.21 -1.69 12.51
C LEU A 422 19.95 -2.36 11.97
N GLU A 423 19.53 -3.45 12.58
CA GLU A 423 18.23 -4.09 12.28
C GLU A 423 17.24 -3.73 13.38
N LEU A 424 16.28 -2.87 13.06
CA LEU A 424 15.42 -2.22 14.05
C LEU A 424 13.97 -2.65 13.85
N THR A 425 13.21 -2.87 14.93
CA THR A 425 11.75 -2.89 14.85
C THR A 425 11.18 -1.47 14.89
N ARG A 426 9.91 -1.30 14.48
CA ARG A 426 9.26 0.02 14.34
C ARG A 426 9.26 0.84 15.62
N GLU A 427 9.26 0.18 16.79
CA GLU A 427 9.27 0.83 18.10
C GLU A 427 10.62 1.47 18.39
N VAL A 428 11.72 0.78 18.08
CA VAL A 428 13.08 1.23 18.40
C VAL A 428 13.75 1.99 17.26
N GLU A 429 13.26 1.86 16.03
CA GLU A 429 13.72 2.63 14.86
C GLU A 429 13.68 4.14 15.09
N ARG A 430 12.77 4.63 15.93
CA ARG A 430 12.59 6.07 16.18
C ARG A 430 13.66 6.69 17.06
N LEU A 431 14.56 5.88 17.63
CA LEU A 431 15.64 6.36 18.48
C LEU A 431 16.93 6.53 17.66
N PRO A 432 17.75 7.55 17.94
CA PRO A 432 18.98 7.83 17.20
C PRO A 432 20.13 6.95 17.70
N TRP A 433 20.06 5.64 17.45
CA TRP A 433 21.05 4.66 17.92
C TRP A 433 22.49 4.95 17.46
N GLU A 434 22.65 5.73 16.39
CA GLU A 434 23.93 6.28 15.93
C GLU A 434 24.63 7.09 17.03
N LEU A 435 23.89 7.68 17.96
CA LEU A 435 24.41 8.50 19.07
C LEU A 435 24.74 7.67 20.30
N LEU A 436 24.56 6.34 20.28
CA LEU A 436 24.92 5.46 21.38
C LEU A 436 26.40 5.68 21.78
N ALA A 437 26.65 6.01 23.05
CA ALA A 437 28.02 6.17 23.55
C ALA A 437 28.73 4.83 23.73
N LEU A 438 29.97 4.78 23.24
CA LEU A 438 30.94 3.70 23.45
C LEU A 438 32.23 4.32 24.02
N GLY A 439 32.20 4.62 25.33
CA GLY A 439 33.27 5.36 25.97
C GLY A 439 33.16 6.87 25.63
N PRO A 440 34.24 7.54 25.17
CA PRO A 440 34.19 8.97 24.85
C PRO A 440 33.61 9.29 23.47
N GLN A 441 33.36 8.28 22.64
CA GLN A 441 32.89 8.44 21.26
C GLN A 441 31.51 7.81 21.09
N THR A 442 30.76 8.29 20.11
CA THR A 442 29.49 7.74 19.66
C THR A 442 29.68 6.60 18.66
N LEU A 443 28.64 5.79 18.48
CA LEU A 443 28.64 4.70 17.50
C LEU A 443 28.89 5.21 16.07
N ALA A 444 28.32 6.36 15.73
CA ALA A 444 28.47 7.06 14.46
C ALA A 444 29.91 7.48 14.13
N GLU A 445 30.72 7.78 15.15
CA GLU A 445 32.13 8.15 14.99
C GLU A 445 33.01 6.91 14.84
N LEU A 446 32.67 5.82 15.53
CA LEU A 446 33.45 4.59 15.55
C LEU A 446 33.23 3.69 14.33
N ALA A 447 32.04 3.72 13.73
CA ALA A 447 31.66 2.82 12.64
C ALA A 447 30.90 3.53 11.51
N ALA A 448 30.93 2.92 10.33
CA ALA A 448 30.10 3.30 9.20
C ALA A 448 28.69 2.70 9.41
N VAL A 449 27.87 3.40 10.19
CA VAL A 449 26.55 2.95 10.63
C VAL A 449 25.48 3.21 9.58
N PHE A 450 24.62 2.22 9.35
CA PHE A 450 23.43 2.34 8.51
C PHE A 450 22.30 1.44 9.02
N ARG A 451 21.07 1.71 8.60
CA ARG A 451 19.86 1.03 9.04
C ARG A 451 19.30 0.13 7.96
N ALA A 452 18.96 -1.09 8.34
CA ALA A 452 18.16 -1.97 7.49
C ALA A 452 16.72 -1.44 7.37
N PRO A 453 16.07 -1.61 6.22
CA PRO A 453 14.66 -1.29 6.03
C PRO A 453 13.76 -2.04 7.02
N VAL A 454 12.85 -1.34 7.67
CA VAL A 454 11.92 -1.96 8.61
C VAL A 454 10.71 -2.56 7.87
N GLY A 455 10.55 -3.87 7.96
CA GLY A 455 9.44 -4.60 7.33
C GLY A 455 9.54 -4.73 5.81
N VAL A 456 10.74 -4.56 5.24
CA VAL A 456 11.05 -4.84 3.83
C VAL A 456 12.36 -5.64 3.79
N SER A 457 12.39 -6.76 3.05
CA SER A 457 13.62 -7.54 2.89
C SER A 457 14.54 -6.90 1.85
N GLU A 458 15.80 -6.69 2.20
CA GLU A 458 16.84 -6.22 1.26
C GLU A 458 16.95 -7.12 0.02
N ASN A 459 16.89 -8.44 0.21
CA ASN A 459 16.92 -9.39 -0.90
C ASN A 459 15.70 -9.26 -1.82
N ALA A 460 14.53 -8.91 -1.27
CA ALA A 460 13.29 -8.76 -2.05
C ALA A 460 13.19 -7.40 -2.75
N ARG A 461 13.80 -6.36 -2.17
CA ARG A 461 13.84 -5.00 -2.72
C ARG A 461 14.68 -4.92 -4.00
N GLY A 462 15.75 -5.72 -4.07
CA GLY A 462 16.77 -5.57 -5.11
C GLY A 462 17.58 -4.28 -4.92
N LEU A 463 18.75 -4.23 -5.54
CA LEU A 463 19.57 -3.02 -5.55
C LEU A 463 19.56 -2.41 -6.95
N PRO A 464 19.32 -1.10 -7.08
CA PRO A 464 19.42 -0.42 -8.36
C PRO A 464 20.85 -0.46 -8.88
N ALA A 465 20.99 -0.60 -10.19
CA ALA A 465 22.29 -0.46 -10.84
C ALA A 465 22.72 1.01 -10.83
N VAL A 466 24.03 1.26 -10.68
CA VAL A 466 24.60 2.59 -10.87
C VAL A 466 25.05 2.72 -12.33
N GLY A 467 24.57 3.75 -13.01
CA GLY A 467 24.98 4.09 -14.36
C GLY A 467 26.41 4.60 -14.50
N SER A 468 26.99 4.38 -15.69
CA SER A 468 28.17 5.11 -16.17
C SER A 468 27.86 5.72 -17.56
N PRO A 469 27.94 7.06 -17.73
CA PRO A 469 28.27 8.06 -16.70
C PRO A 469 27.19 8.16 -15.61
N LEU A 470 27.58 8.59 -14.41
CA LEU A 470 26.67 8.80 -13.28
C LEU A 470 25.70 9.95 -13.58
N ARG A 471 24.40 9.79 -13.36
CA ARG A 471 23.42 10.88 -13.54
C ARG A 471 22.87 11.36 -12.20
N ALA A 472 23.11 12.62 -11.88
CA ALA A 472 22.64 13.24 -10.65
C ALA A 472 21.59 14.33 -10.90
N LEU A 473 20.40 14.14 -10.35
CA LEU A 473 19.37 15.17 -10.27
C LEU A 473 19.52 15.90 -8.94
N VAL A 474 19.84 17.19 -9.01
CA VAL A 474 19.97 18.08 -7.85
C VAL A 474 18.86 19.11 -7.91
N VAL A 475 18.08 19.22 -6.83
CA VAL A 475 16.98 20.17 -6.69
C VAL A 475 17.23 21.03 -5.47
N ALA A 476 17.22 22.35 -5.60
CA ALA A 476 17.43 23.22 -4.44
C ALA A 476 16.72 24.57 -4.46
N ASP A 477 16.49 25.12 -3.26
CA ASP A 477 15.87 26.43 -2.99
C ASP A 477 14.57 26.65 -3.78
N THR A 478 13.67 25.68 -3.75
CA THR A 478 12.47 25.62 -4.61
C THR A 478 11.50 26.80 -4.44
N LYS A 479 11.53 27.49 -3.30
CA LYS A 479 10.67 28.63 -2.96
C LYS A 479 11.38 29.99 -3.08
N SER A 480 12.49 30.08 -3.82
CA SER A 480 13.27 31.32 -3.97
C SER A 480 12.50 32.52 -4.52
N ALA A 481 11.36 32.30 -5.19
CA ALA A 481 10.47 33.36 -5.69
C ALA A 481 9.61 34.01 -4.59
N GLU A 482 9.48 33.38 -3.43
CA GLU A 482 8.75 33.87 -2.27
C GLU A 482 9.78 34.36 -1.23
N PRO A 483 10.01 35.69 -1.08
CA PRO A 483 11.11 36.19 -0.25
C PRO A 483 11.09 35.72 1.22
N ALA A 484 9.90 35.40 1.74
CA ALA A 484 9.73 34.87 3.11
C ALA A 484 10.11 33.39 3.25
N LEU A 485 10.22 32.65 2.14
CA LEU A 485 10.53 31.21 2.09
C LEU A 485 11.80 30.89 1.30
N ALA A 486 12.50 31.91 0.75
CA ALA A 486 13.77 31.70 0.07
C ALA A 486 14.84 31.18 1.04
N LEU A 487 15.62 30.19 0.61
CA LEU A 487 16.71 29.59 1.36
C LEU A 487 18.02 29.71 0.58
N PRO A 488 18.73 30.86 0.68
CA PRO A 488 20.01 31.07 -0.01
C PRO A 488 21.07 30.01 0.32
N GLY A 489 21.04 29.47 1.56
CA GLY A 489 21.90 28.36 1.99
C GLY A 489 21.64 27.09 1.17
N ALA A 490 20.38 26.71 1.01
CA ALA A 490 19.98 25.58 0.18
C ALA A 490 20.37 25.78 -1.30
N ALA A 491 20.21 27.00 -1.84
CA ALA A 491 20.66 27.31 -3.19
C ALA A 491 22.18 27.16 -3.36
N ALA A 492 22.95 27.61 -2.36
CA ALA A 492 24.41 27.45 -2.34
C ALA A 492 24.80 25.97 -2.25
N GLU A 493 24.09 25.17 -1.46
CA GLU A 493 24.25 23.72 -1.39
C GLU A 493 24.01 23.03 -2.72
N GLY A 494 22.85 23.27 -3.36
CA GLY A 494 22.54 22.65 -4.65
C GLY A 494 23.60 22.97 -5.72
N ARG A 495 24.11 24.21 -5.75
CA ARG A 495 25.21 24.59 -6.65
C ARG A 495 26.52 23.88 -6.30
N ALA A 496 26.92 23.89 -5.03
CA ALA A 496 28.18 23.28 -4.58
C ALA A 496 28.21 21.78 -4.82
N VAL A 497 27.10 21.07 -4.54
CA VAL A 497 26.97 19.63 -4.82
C VAL A 497 27.03 19.37 -6.34
N ALA A 498 26.32 20.17 -7.13
CA ALA A 498 26.37 20.03 -8.59
C ALA A 498 27.77 20.25 -9.15
N ASP A 499 28.50 21.22 -8.62
CA ASP A 499 29.87 21.53 -9.04
C ASP A 499 30.87 20.45 -8.60
N GLU A 500 30.72 19.87 -7.41
CA GLU A 500 31.54 18.74 -6.94
C GLU A 500 31.37 17.51 -7.85
N ILE A 501 30.13 17.17 -8.24
CA ILE A 501 29.86 16.03 -9.13
C ILE A 501 30.39 16.29 -10.54
N ARG A 502 30.20 17.50 -11.08
CA ARG A 502 30.75 17.89 -12.40
C ARG A 502 32.28 17.91 -12.38
N GLY A 503 32.88 18.45 -11.33
CA GLY A 503 34.32 18.56 -11.16
C GLY A 503 35.02 17.21 -11.00
N GLY A 504 34.33 16.22 -10.42
CA GLY A 504 34.81 14.84 -10.36
C GLY A 504 34.89 14.14 -11.72
N GLY A 505 34.28 14.68 -12.78
CA GLY A 505 34.40 14.15 -14.16
C GLY A 505 33.70 12.80 -14.42
N VAL A 506 32.98 12.26 -13.43
CA VAL A 506 32.38 10.92 -13.46
C VAL A 506 30.88 10.90 -13.81
N GLY A 507 30.27 12.07 -13.98
CA GLY A 507 28.82 12.15 -14.16
C GLY A 507 28.25 13.43 -14.74
N GLU A 508 27.01 13.33 -15.21
CA GLU A 508 26.17 14.43 -15.66
C GLU A 508 25.29 14.92 -14.51
N VAL A 509 25.09 16.24 -14.42
CA VAL A 509 24.24 16.84 -13.39
C VAL A 509 23.14 17.68 -14.01
N ARG A 510 21.89 17.33 -13.68
CA ARG A 510 20.73 18.18 -13.90
C ARG A 510 20.41 18.92 -12.61
N LEU A 511 20.54 20.25 -12.65
CA LEU A 511 20.31 21.13 -11.51
C LEU A 511 19.01 21.92 -11.75
N LEU A 512 18.04 21.80 -10.84
CA LEU A 512 16.81 22.59 -10.82
C LEU A 512 16.83 23.52 -9.61
N LEU A 513 16.83 24.83 -9.84
CA LEU A 513 16.90 25.82 -8.77
C LEU A 513 15.69 26.73 -8.76
N GLY A 514 15.21 27.09 -7.57
CA GLY A 514 14.23 28.16 -7.48
C GLY A 514 12.95 27.83 -8.25
N PRO A 515 12.46 28.76 -9.09
CA PRO A 515 11.24 28.59 -9.85
C PRO A 515 11.26 27.43 -10.85
N GLU A 516 12.44 26.91 -11.21
CA GLU A 516 12.57 25.80 -12.17
C GLU A 516 12.22 24.45 -11.53
N ALA A 517 12.30 24.35 -10.20
CA ALA A 517 12.02 23.15 -9.44
C ALA A 517 10.50 22.91 -9.28
N THR A 518 9.82 22.70 -10.40
CA THR A 518 8.38 22.39 -10.48
C THR A 518 8.14 20.88 -10.48
N HIS A 519 6.93 20.47 -10.12
CA HIS A 519 6.51 19.07 -10.19
C HIS A 519 6.76 18.46 -11.57
N ASP A 520 6.38 19.16 -12.64
CA ASP A 520 6.53 18.67 -14.01
C ASP A 520 8.00 18.61 -14.47
N ALA A 521 8.86 19.52 -13.98
CA ALA A 521 10.29 19.46 -14.25
C ALA A 521 10.94 18.24 -13.57
N LEU A 522 10.56 17.96 -12.32
CA LEU A 522 11.02 16.77 -11.59
C LEU A 522 10.52 15.49 -12.26
N ALA A 523 9.23 15.41 -12.59
CA ALA A 523 8.64 14.25 -13.27
C ALA A 523 9.36 13.95 -14.60
N ARG A 524 9.60 14.99 -15.43
CA ARG A 524 10.37 14.87 -16.67
C ARG A 524 11.80 14.40 -16.40
N ALA A 525 12.47 14.93 -15.38
CA ALA A 525 13.80 14.47 -15.03
C ALA A 525 13.83 12.98 -14.64
N PHE A 526 12.87 12.49 -13.86
CA PHE A 526 12.81 11.05 -13.57
C PHE A 526 12.51 10.20 -14.80
N ASP A 527 11.69 10.68 -15.73
CA ASP A 527 11.31 9.93 -16.94
C ASP A 527 12.39 9.96 -18.05
N ASP A 528 13.06 11.10 -18.27
CA ASP A 528 14.00 11.29 -19.39
C ASP A 528 15.49 11.22 -19.00
N PHE A 529 15.83 11.62 -17.76
CA PHE A 529 17.21 11.68 -17.28
C PHE A 529 17.60 10.37 -16.62
N ASP A 530 16.64 9.66 -16.00
CA ASP A 530 16.88 8.40 -15.28
C ASP A 530 18.01 8.54 -14.23
N PRO A 531 17.80 9.35 -13.18
CA PRO A 531 18.85 9.72 -12.23
C PRO A 531 19.29 8.53 -11.36
N ASP A 532 20.60 8.28 -11.33
CA ASP A 532 21.23 7.36 -10.38
C ASP A 532 21.31 7.98 -8.97
N VAL A 533 21.35 9.32 -8.92
CA VAL A 533 21.40 10.11 -7.69
C VAL A 533 20.28 11.13 -7.69
N PHE A 534 19.53 11.21 -6.58
CA PHE A 534 18.57 12.29 -6.34
C PHE A 534 18.92 13.04 -5.05
N HIS A 535 19.25 14.33 -5.19
CA HIS A 535 19.53 15.22 -4.06
C HIS A 535 18.53 16.37 -4.01
N PHE A 536 18.01 16.64 -2.82
CA PHE A 536 17.11 17.75 -2.54
C PHE A 536 17.61 18.57 -1.35
N ALA A 537 17.69 19.89 -1.52
CA ALA A 537 17.97 20.84 -0.45
C ALA A 537 16.91 21.96 -0.45
N GLY A 538 16.08 22.04 0.57
CA GLY A 538 14.97 23.00 0.59
C GLY A 538 14.03 22.76 1.75
N HIS A 539 12.79 23.23 1.65
CA HIS A 539 11.78 23.03 2.70
C HIS A 539 11.14 21.65 2.58
N ALA A 540 11.14 20.93 3.70
CA ALA A 540 10.37 19.71 3.89
C ALA A 540 9.51 19.88 5.14
N TRP A 541 8.27 19.43 5.04
CA TRP A 541 7.27 19.53 6.09
C TRP A 541 6.48 18.22 6.17
N PHE A 542 5.55 18.18 7.09
CA PHE A 542 4.61 17.08 7.24
C PHE A 542 3.26 17.65 7.70
N ASP A 543 2.18 17.01 7.26
CA ASP A 543 0.83 17.32 7.71
C ASP A 543 0.24 16.14 8.51
N GLU A 544 -1.08 16.14 8.71
CA GLU A 544 -1.79 15.05 9.39
C GLU A 544 -1.84 13.72 8.58
N HIS A 545 -1.34 13.72 7.35
CA HIS A 545 -1.40 12.61 6.42
C HIS A 545 -0.02 12.01 6.11
N GLU A 546 0.94 12.80 5.63
CA GLU A 546 2.30 12.37 5.21
C GLU A 546 3.36 13.51 5.19
N ALA A 547 4.63 13.14 4.95
CA ALA A 547 5.71 14.09 4.70
C ALA A 547 5.69 14.59 3.25
N TYR A 548 6.06 15.85 3.04
CA TYR A 548 6.10 16.48 1.73
C TYR A 548 7.28 17.45 1.57
N LEU A 549 7.73 17.62 0.33
CA LEU A 549 8.72 18.62 -0.07
C LEU A 549 7.99 19.83 -0.69
N GLU A 550 8.44 21.04 -0.40
CA GLU A 550 7.97 22.22 -1.12
C GLU A 550 8.63 22.27 -2.49
N LEU A 551 7.83 22.35 -3.56
CA LEU A 551 8.29 22.71 -4.90
C LEU A 551 7.87 24.14 -5.23
N ALA A 552 8.38 24.67 -6.34
CA ALA A 552 8.04 26.01 -6.78
C ALA A 552 6.53 26.19 -7.00
N ASP A 553 5.84 25.16 -7.50
CA ASP A 553 4.44 25.24 -7.93
C ASP A 553 3.43 24.51 -7.00
N ARG A 554 3.87 23.55 -6.17
CA ARG A 554 3.00 22.76 -5.28
C ARG A 554 3.78 21.97 -4.22
N HIS A 555 3.06 21.38 -3.27
CA HIS A 555 3.64 20.36 -2.38
C HIS A 555 3.84 19.04 -3.14
N LEU A 556 5.02 18.45 -3.00
CA LEU A 556 5.35 17.11 -3.49
C LEU A 556 5.33 16.14 -2.32
N THR A 557 4.24 15.40 -2.18
CA THR A 557 4.13 14.41 -1.10
C THR A 557 4.94 13.15 -1.40
N ALA A 558 5.30 12.40 -0.35
CA ALA A 558 5.99 11.11 -0.50
C ALA A 558 5.23 10.17 -1.46
N THR A 559 3.89 10.13 -1.38
CA THR A 559 3.06 9.33 -2.28
C THR A 559 3.20 9.75 -3.74
N MET A 560 3.23 11.05 -4.05
CA MET A 560 3.37 11.55 -5.42
C MET A 560 4.68 11.12 -6.09
N MET A 561 5.74 10.92 -5.32
CA MET A 561 7.05 10.47 -5.83
C MET A 561 7.11 8.96 -6.13
N ARG A 562 6.22 8.15 -5.54
CA ARG A 562 6.28 6.69 -5.63
C ARG A 562 6.33 6.16 -7.07
N PRO A 563 5.50 6.64 -8.02
CA PRO A 563 5.55 6.15 -9.41
C PRO A 563 6.89 6.41 -10.10
N TRP A 564 7.59 7.49 -9.72
CA TRP A 564 8.92 7.81 -10.27
C TRP A 564 9.96 6.85 -9.72
N LEU A 565 10.03 6.73 -8.38
CA LEU A 565 11.01 5.90 -7.70
C LEU A 565 10.84 4.40 -8.00
N THR A 566 9.61 3.92 -8.22
CA THR A 566 9.37 2.49 -8.49
C THR A 566 9.73 2.09 -9.92
N ARG A 567 9.70 3.04 -10.87
CA ARG A 567 10.08 2.79 -12.27
C ARG A 567 11.60 2.82 -12.44
N HIS A 568 12.23 3.83 -11.84
CA HIS A 568 13.66 4.07 -11.89
C HIS A 568 14.12 4.50 -10.51
N SER A 569 14.54 3.55 -9.69
CA SER A 569 14.96 3.85 -8.32
C SER A 569 16.40 4.38 -8.33
N PRO A 570 16.63 5.59 -7.78
CA PRO A 570 17.99 6.07 -7.60
C PRO A 570 18.80 5.12 -6.73
N ALA A 571 20.08 4.96 -7.07
CA ALA A 571 21.03 4.27 -6.22
C ALA A 571 21.22 5.03 -4.91
N PHE A 572 21.39 6.35 -4.97
CA PHE A 572 21.55 7.16 -3.77
C PHE A 572 20.56 8.34 -3.77
N MET A 573 19.79 8.43 -2.70
CA MET A 573 18.83 9.52 -2.50
C MET A 573 19.20 10.29 -1.23
N PHE A 574 19.41 11.59 -1.35
CA PHE A 574 19.78 12.45 -0.23
C PHE A 574 18.85 13.64 -0.11
N LEU A 575 17.96 13.59 0.88
CA LEU A 575 17.06 14.70 1.20
C LEU A 575 17.63 15.49 2.38
N ASN A 576 18.36 16.56 2.06
CA ASN A 576 18.94 17.46 3.04
C ASN A 576 17.94 18.55 3.44
N SER A 577 17.01 18.16 4.29
CA SER A 577 16.02 19.05 4.88
C SER A 577 15.56 18.47 6.22
N HIS A 578 14.81 19.24 6.98
CA HIS A 578 14.29 18.87 8.29
C HIS A 578 13.34 17.66 8.19
N TYR A 579 13.46 16.72 9.15
CA TYR A 579 12.55 15.58 9.34
C TYR A 579 12.35 14.66 8.12
N THR A 580 13.34 14.55 7.23
CA THR A 580 13.20 13.75 6.00
C THR A 580 13.30 12.25 6.26
N ALA A 581 13.98 11.80 7.33
CA ALA A 581 14.09 10.38 7.64
C ALA A 581 12.84 9.80 8.30
N PHE A 582 12.23 10.53 9.24
CA PHE A 582 10.97 10.15 9.87
C PHE A 582 10.22 11.36 10.44
N ILE A 583 8.91 11.21 10.62
CA ILE A 583 8.06 12.21 11.28
C ILE A 583 8.33 12.16 12.79
N PRO A 584 8.74 13.27 13.42
CA PRO A 584 9.10 13.29 14.85
C PRO A 584 7.90 12.98 15.74
N ALA A 585 8.15 12.42 16.92
CA ALA A 585 7.10 12.16 17.90
C ALA A 585 7.01 13.35 18.87
N GLY A 586 5.81 13.92 19.07
CA GLY A 586 5.60 14.91 20.13
C GLY A 586 6.30 16.26 19.91
N VAL A 587 6.54 16.62 18.66
CA VAL A 587 6.98 17.94 18.22
C VAL A 587 5.78 18.62 17.57
N GLU A 588 5.44 19.83 18.02
CA GLU A 588 4.41 20.65 17.41
C GLU A 588 4.97 21.24 16.11
N GLY A 589 4.33 20.95 14.97
CA GLY A 589 4.73 21.53 13.69
C GLY A 589 4.68 23.05 13.76
N GLN A 590 5.75 23.73 13.37
CA GLN A 590 5.78 25.19 13.30
C GLN A 590 5.03 25.67 12.05
N GLY A 591 3.71 25.82 12.19
CA GLY A 591 2.82 26.47 11.23
C GLY A 591 1.65 27.10 11.97
N ALA A 592 1.51 28.42 11.90
CA ALA A 592 0.63 29.27 12.70
C ALA A 592 -0.88 29.10 12.41
N ALA A 593 -1.39 27.87 12.47
CA ALA A 593 -2.82 27.54 12.47
C ALA A 593 -3.15 26.10 12.95
N HIS A 594 -2.20 25.19 13.16
CA HIS A 594 -2.50 23.75 13.29
C HIS A 594 -1.93 23.06 14.54
N ALA A 595 -1.46 23.84 15.53
CA ALA A 595 -0.76 23.33 16.71
C ALA A 595 -1.64 22.54 17.72
N GLU A 596 -2.98 22.59 17.65
CA GLU A 596 -3.85 21.94 18.64
C GLU A 596 -4.40 20.55 18.24
N ALA A 597 -4.13 20.05 17.03
CA ALA A 597 -4.78 18.83 16.51
C ALA A 597 -3.84 17.69 16.09
N ILE A 598 -2.60 17.62 16.59
CA ILE A 598 -1.73 16.45 16.32
C ILE A 598 -2.15 15.28 17.23
N SER A 599 -3.26 14.64 16.85
CA SER A 599 -3.81 13.45 17.48
C SER A 599 -2.80 12.29 17.51
N ALA A 600 -2.95 11.41 18.50
CA ALA A 600 -2.13 10.22 18.76
C ALA A 600 -1.94 9.27 17.55
N GLY A 601 -2.71 9.46 16.46
CA GLY A 601 -2.66 8.68 15.21
C GLY A 601 -1.52 9.02 14.23
N LEU A 602 -0.72 10.06 14.47
CA LEU A 602 0.44 10.44 13.63
C LEU A 602 1.78 9.87 14.12
N ARG A 603 1.80 9.23 15.29
CA ARG A 603 3.03 8.71 15.92
C ARG A 603 3.63 7.54 15.11
N GLY A 604 4.49 7.87 14.14
CA GLY A 604 5.33 6.96 13.34
C GLY A 604 4.67 6.40 12.09
N ARG A 605 4.04 7.29 11.31
CA ARG A 605 3.70 7.07 9.90
C ARG A 605 4.96 7.21 9.02
N PRO A 606 5.02 6.54 7.86
CA PRO A 606 6.23 6.45 7.04
C PRO A 606 6.71 7.82 6.52
N GLY A 607 7.97 8.18 6.80
CA GLY A 607 8.65 9.33 6.17
C GLY A 607 9.26 8.95 4.81
N PHE A 608 10.07 9.85 4.23
CA PHE A 608 10.72 9.58 2.93
C PHE A 608 11.65 8.36 2.97
N ALA A 609 12.19 7.99 4.14
CA ALA A 609 12.97 6.75 4.28
C ALA A 609 12.14 5.49 3.96
N ASP A 610 10.94 5.33 4.52
CA ASP A 610 10.09 4.16 4.24
C ASP A 610 9.60 4.15 2.78
N LEU A 611 9.29 5.34 2.22
CA LEU A 611 9.00 5.46 0.78
C LEU A 611 10.19 4.97 -0.06
N ALA A 612 11.38 5.49 0.20
CA ALA A 612 12.60 5.17 -0.55
C ALA A 612 12.88 3.66 -0.50
N MET A 613 12.82 3.07 0.69
CA MET A 613 13.07 1.63 0.87
C MET A 613 12.02 0.75 0.19
N ARG A 614 10.74 1.11 0.25
CA ARG A 614 9.67 0.37 -0.44
C ARG A 614 9.67 0.55 -1.95
N SER A 615 10.27 1.63 -2.44
CA SER A 615 10.34 1.95 -3.88
C SER A 615 11.64 1.48 -4.53
N GLY A 616 12.53 0.81 -3.79
CA GLY A 616 13.76 0.22 -4.35
C GLY A 616 14.97 1.15 -4.37
N VAL A 617 14.94 2.30 -3.70
CA VAL A 617 16.08 3.24 -3.62
C VAL A 617 17.25 2.58 -2.91
N GLY A 618 18.43 2.54 -3.53
CA GLY A 618 19.60 1.80 -3.05
C GLY A 618 20.00 2.14 -1.61
N ALA A 619 20.31 3.40 -1.37
CA ALA A 619 20.54 3.97 -0.05
C ALA A 619 19.91 5.36 0.07
N PHE A 620 19.27 5.63 1.20
CA PHE A 620 18.57 6.88 1.49
C PHE A 620 19.23 7.60 2.68
N LEU A 621 19.65 8.84 2.48
CA LEU A 621 20.17 9.72 3.50
C LEU A 621 19.15 10.83 3.81
N GLY A 622 18.81 10.99 5.08
CA GLY A 622 17.89 12.03 5.55
C GLY A 622 18.14 12.41 7.00
N THR A 623 17.32 13.30 7.56
CA THR A 623 17.54 13.87 8.90
C THR A 623 16.44 13.53 9.90
N TYR A 624 16.83 13.55 11.19
CA TYR A 624 15.95 13.30 12.34
C TYR A 624 15.30 14.55 12.93
N SER A 625 15.80 15.75 12.60
CA SER A 625 15.56 16.96 13.38
C SER A 625 15.50 18.22 12.52
N GLY A 626 14.80 19.23 13.03
CA GLY A 626 14.76 20.59 12.49
C GLY A 626 16.00 21.43 12.79
N ALA A 627 16.91 20.96 13.65
CA ALA A 627 18.07 21.71 14.13
C ALA A 627 19.28 21.67 13.17
N ILE A 628 19.06 21.92 11.88
CA ILE A 628 20.11 21.94 10.85
C ILE A 628 20.54 23.38 10.62
N ASP A 629 21.83 23.68 10.73
CA ASP A 629 22.36 25.00 10.39
C ASP A 629 22.75 25.06 8.89
N ASP A 630 22.40 26.14 8.21
CA ASP A 630 22.50 26.25 6.74
C ASP A 630 23.94 26.08 6.20
N ASN A 631 24.95 26.62 6.91
CA ASN A 631 26.33 26.54 6.46
C ASN A 631 26.91 25.13 6.69
N GLY A 632 26.60 24.53 7.83
CA GLY A 632 26.96 23.16 8.16
C GLY A 632 26.30 22.15 7.23
N ALA A 633 25.05 22.38 6.83
CA ALA A 633 24.32 21.52 5.88
C ALA A 633 25.02 21.44 4.52
N ARG A 634 25.42 22.58 3.96
CA ARG A 634 26.14 22.66 2.69
C ARG A 634 27.47 21.90 2.76
N ASP A 635 28.31 22.23 3.73
CA ASP A 635 29.66 21.66 3.82
C ASP A 635 29.60 20.15 4.08
N PHE A 636 28.61 19.73 4.86
CA PHE A 636 28.30 18.32 5.08
C PHE A 636 27.87 17.61 3.79
N ALA A 637 26.93 18.19 3.03
CA ALA A 637 26.48 17.61 1.76
C ALA A 637 27.61 17.46 0.74
N VAL A 638 28.46 18.49 0.62
CA VAL A 638 29.65 18.45 -0.24
C VAL A 638 30.62 17.35 0.22
N ALA A 639 30.86 17.21 1.53
CA ALA A 639 31.73 16.16 2.06
C ALA A 639 31.20 14.74 1.76
N ILE A 640 29.88 14.53 1.85
CA ILE A 640 29.24 13.26 1.46
C ILE A 640 29.52 12.95 -0.01
N PHE A 641 29.20 13.87 -0.91
CA PHE A 641 29.36 13.64 -2.35
C PHE A 641 30.83 13.48 -2.73
N ARG A 642 31.73 14.29 -2.18
CA ARG A 642 33.17 14.13 -2.40
C ARG A 642 33.65 12.73 -2.03
N ALA A 643 33.28 12.24 -0.84
CA ALA A 643 33.69 10.91 -0.40
C ALA A 643 33.09 9.81 -1.30
N LEU A 644 31.81 9.92 -1.68
CA LEU A 644 31.16 8.98 -2.61
C LEU A 644 31.84 8.95 -3.98
N LEU A 645 32.22 10.12 -4.52
CA LEU A 645 32.91 10.27 -5.81
C LEU A 645 34.38 9.85 -5.74
N GLN A 646 34.95 9.74 -4.54
CA GLN A 646 36.25 9.10 -4.29
C GLN A 646 36.13 7.59 -4.05
N GLY A 647 34.93 7.03 -4.28
CA GLY A 647 34.66 5.61 -4.18
C GLY A 647 34.31 5.13 -2.78
N ALA A 648 34.11 5.99 -1.78
CA ALA A 648 33.65 5.54 -0.47
C ALA A 648 32.27 4.86 -0.57
N THR A 649 31.98 3.96 0.38
CA THR A 649 30.61 3.44 0.53
C THR A 649 29.68 4.53 1.07
N ALA A 650 28.37 4.41 0.88
CA ALA A 650 27.40 5.35 1.42
C ALA A 650 27.52 5.54 2.94
N ALA A 651 27.70 4.44 3.70
CA ALA A 651 27.91 4.53 5.14
C ALA A 651 29.29 5.11 5.51
N GLY A 652 30.32 4.84 4.70
CA GLY A 652 31.66 5.40 4.89
C GLY A 652 31.72 6.90 4.60
N ALA A 653 31.03 7.36 3.55
CA ALA A 653 30.88 8.78 3.23
C ALA A 653 30.19 9.53 4.37
N LEU A 654 29.11 8.95 4.94
CA LEU A 654 28.44 9.51 6.11
C LEU A 654 29.36 9.60 7.33
N GLN A 655 30.16 8.57 7.60
CA GLN A 655 31.14 8.60 8.69
C GLN A 655 32.19 9.69 8.46
N ALA A 656 32.75 9.79 7.26
CA ALA A 656 33.77 10.78 6.92
C ALA A 656 33.24 12.22 7.05
N ALA A 657 32.02 12.49 6.55
CA ALA A 657 31.37 13.79 6.68
C ALA A 657 31.10 14.16 8.15
N ARG A 658 30.77 13.18 9.00
CA ARG A 658 30.63 13.38 10.46
C ARG A 658 31.94 13.74 11.13
N SER A 659 33.04 13.08 10.77
CA SER A 659 34.36 13.42 11.31
C SER A 659 34.76 14.85 10.96
N LEU A 660 34.50 15.29 9.73
CA LEU A 660 34.78 16.66 9.29
C LEU A 660 33.91 17.69 10.05
N ALA A 661 32.63 17.40 10.27
CA ALA A 661 31.74 18.30 10.99
C ALA A 661 32.09 18.43 12.48
N ALA A 662 32.60 17.35 13.09
CA ALA A 662 33.07 17.36 14.47
C ALA A 662 34.27 18.32 14.67
N GLU A 663 35.17 18.40 13.69
CA GLU A 663 36.30 19.37 13.71
C GLU A 663 35.80 20.83 13.71
N HIS A 664 34.64 21.08 13.11
CA HIS A 664 33.99 22.39 13.05
C HIS A 664 32.98 22.63 14.17
N ALA A 665 32.88 21.71 15.15
CA ALA A 665 31.95 21.76 16.27
C ALA A 665 30.46 21.93 15.87
N SER A 666 30.06 21.46 14.67
CA SER A 666 28.65 21.45 14.25
C SER A 666 27.98 20.15 14.70
N ALA A 667 26.84 20.28 15.37
CA ALA A 667 26.00 19.14 15.76
C ALA A 667 25.17 18.59 14.58
N THR A 668 25.10 19.31 13.45
CA THR A 668 24.27 18.96 12.29
C THR A 668 24.56 17.57 11.75
N ALA A 669 25.83 17.15 11.70
CA ALA A 669 26.20 15.84 11.18
C ALA A 669 25.69 14.64 12.00
N LEU A 670 25.38 14.86 13.28
CA LEU A 670 24.82 13.84 14.18
C LEU A 670 23.32 13.62 13.94
N LEU A 671 22.66 14.51 13.18
CA LEU A 671 21.23 14.48 12.92
C LEU A 671 20.84 13.67 11.68
N TYR A 672 21.82 13.16 10.92
CA TYR A 672 21.57 12.39 9.70
C TYR A 672 21.53 10.90 9.94
N CYS A 673 20.84 10.18 9.06
CA CYS A 673 20.86 8.73 9.01
C CYS A 673 20.71 8.15 7.64
N LEU A 674 21.30 6.97 7.50
CA LEU A 674 21.34 6.23 6.26
C LEU A 674 20.50 4.96 6.39
N TYR A 675 19.55 4.79 5.49
CA TYR A 675 18.76 3.57 5.33
C TYR A 675 19.15 2.84 4.04
N GLY A 676 19.00 1.52 4.04
CA GLY A 676 19.19 0.67 2.86
C GLY A 676 20.59 0.08 2.79
N GLU A 677 21.20 0.07 1.60
CA GLU A 677 22.49 -0.56 1.35
C GLU A 677 23.66 0.37 1.72
N GLY A 678 24.16 0.24 2.96
CA GLY A 678 25.29 1.04 3.44
C GLY A 678 26.61 0.79 2.71
N ALA A 679 26.77 -0.36 2.05
CA ALA A 679 27.97 -0.67 1.27
C ALA A 679 27.92 -0.14 -0.18
N LEU A 680 26.81 0.48 -0.59
CA LEU A 680 26.64 1.05 -1.93
C LEU A 680 27.77 2.02 -2.26
N ARG A 681 28.31 1.93 -3.48
CA ARG A 681 29.28 2.87 -4.04
C ARG A 681 28.71 3.50 -5.31
N LEU A 682 28.96 4.79 -5.51
CA LEU A 682 28.55 5.48 -6.75
C LEU A 682 29.59 5.31 -7.87
N VAL A 683 30.86 5.09 -7.51
CA VAL A 683 31.98 4.90 -8.45
C VAL A 683 32.88 3.77 -7.96
N ASP A 684 33.55 3.10 -8.89
CA ASP A 684 34.51 2.06 -8.56
C ASP A 684 35.83 2.66 -8.05
N ALA A 685 36.43 2.05 -7.02
CA ALA A 685 37.64 2.57 -6.38
C ALA A 685 38.86 2.72 -7.32
N GLY A 686 38.85 2.08 -8.49
CA GLY A 686 39.90 2.17 -9.50
C GLY A 686 39.75 3.33 -10.49
N GLU A 687 38.57 3.94 -10.60
CA GLU A 687 38.31 5.13 -11.45
C GLU A 687 38.50 6.45 -10.67
N ALA A 688 38.67 6.39 -9.36
CA ALA A 688 38.88 7.55 -8.47
C ALA A 688 40.32 8.11 -8.49
N ALA A 689 41.17 7.63 -9.41
CA ALA A 689 42.60 7.94 -9.50
C ALA A 689 42.93 8.99 -10.56
#